data_AF-A0AAD4Q8P1-F1
#
_entry.id   AF-A0AAD4Q8P1-F1
#
_cell.length_a   1.000
_cell.length_b   1.000
_cell.length_c   1.000
_cell.angle_alpha   90.00
_cell.angle_beta   90.00
_cell.angle_gamma   90.00
#
_symmetry.space_group_name_H-M   'P 1'
#
loop_
_entity.id
_entity.type
_entity.pdbx_description
1 polymer ?
#
loop_
_entity_poly.entity_id
_entity_poly.type
_entity_poly.pdbx_seq_one_letter_code
_entity_poly.pdbx_strand_id
1 'polypeptide(L)'
;MDHRSPDAAIRYLLQSLPPRPFHKDELDKLVSEVLQDTPSKFSLDVRRGQWELALKSEIFALAMKEGKALGDPESTYYDELKERLELVLTFTEQDACEQAFPFSILQDLLETQTITSCSHIFSWIESRATRLTVSMAKGKALILLRTLNDLLRRLSKMGSNTIFCGRILTFLSGVFPLGERSGVNLRGEYGPTWETVLFPREKGSGDDITEARAEAKPEDAMAVDESLAEKPTAASKLTAETIEKKEDLYNTFWSLQLPFSKPAQFALPQTFNEFQDAVNKILPVIKEATAKERALTGSRTVMTGAATANPLKRKRESEPAAEPATAGKDYFFAKFLTSPDLLDLEIADTHFRRQFLFQLLVLLHHLQTFTKEAKATWVTPRNRSLQMEFTLEGDAIQWVSDTIARAFEELRQTAPAGRVFADAVAGVLERERKWVRWKSDLCSPFDREPQPGPNLEESTRSKREGMRKDPEEWSHSLGSAPLTEIWEMGYRDLGDLENPFQPGDVKDFVKKIKLEDNRIEMRKKILARQAERVAAARAKAAATSASTPNTQENAPESTKSSTSPSTPTPVVGSPLHPSLPAKPGPRSPTKAPENGQAPLTPSPAPTPTPPAPAAAMTPAAPERVATPAPAPIPTPPDEQITKLEENKQRWAWLALRTARDQHLAQFAKIGTGDIVALAAEIEREREAQNAALERGEAQHRHGKKRVLVTGAAGYIGSHVVFALQQTRRYKVVSIDNYYNSYPKALKRLEEIARNALPADATELEKESTVIDKYTCDLTSPADVRAVFEQYGKGGFWGVVHVAAYKAVGESSEIPVTYYHNNVTATIYLLQVMSEFDCSRLVYSSSATVYGDPPKVPIPETTRLKADSPYGRSKVMCEAVIEDLMHAEPTRWRAISLRYFNPAGAHPSGLIGEDPRGRPGNLLPLLAHMAVGRVNESTLQVFGDDYPTPDGTCVRDYLHVLDLASGHLLALDALAPGSTVFDNCPTPAQYKAYNLGRGQGFSVLQILEAMRAATKFNYTYNIIGRRRGDVPDLTADPSLAEKELGFRAKQDLTTMCRDLWNWQTKNPTGYGLD
;
A
#
# COMPACT_ATOMS: atom_id res chain seq x y z
N MET A 1 1.16 -30.76 57.53
CA MET A 1 -0.09 -31.52 57.80
C MET A 1 0.15 -32.96 57.36
N ASP A 2 -0.82 -33.89 57.38
CA ASP A 2 -0.57 -35.29 56.98
C ASP A 2 -0.55 -35.48 55.44
N HIS A 3 0.56 -35.12 54.81
CA HIS A 3 0.83 -35.40 53.39
C HIS A 3 1.22 -36.90 53.25
N ARG A 4 0.24 -37.79 53.08
CA ARG A 4 0.48 -39.25 52.97
C ARG A 4 -0.15 -39.95 51.76
N SER A 5 -0.84 -39.22 50.87
CA SER A 5 -1.29 -39.76 49.57
C SER A 5 -1.04 -38.76 48.43
N PRO A 6 -0.78 -39.25 47.20
CA PRO A 6 -0.67 -38.42 46.00
C PRO A 6 -1.86 -37.47 45.79
N ASP A 7 -3.09 -37.93 46.05
CA ASP A 7 -4.31 -37.13 45.91
C ASP A 7 -4.35 -35.92 46.86
N ALA A 8 -3.91 -36.11 48.10
CA ALA A 8 -3.82 -35.03 49.08
C ALA A 8 -2.71 -34.04 48.72
N ALA A 9 -1.59 -34.56 48.20
CA ALA A 9 -0.47 -33.75 47.71
C ALA A 9 -0.85 -32.89 46.49
N ILE A 10 -1.56 -33.46 45.50
CA ILE A 10 -2.04 -32.73 44.31
C ILE A 10 -3.05 -31.64 44.70
N ARG A 11 -3.99 -31.91 45.62
CA ARG A 11 -4.94 -30.89 46.07
C ARG A 11 -4.28 -29.74 46.84
N TYR A 12 -3.27 -30.04 47.67
CA TYR A 12 -2.45 -29.03 48.30
C TYR A 12 -1.66 -28.19 47.28
N LEU A 13 -1.07 -28.85 46.27
CA LEU A 13 -0.33 -28.17 45.20
C LEU A 13 -1.25 -27.25 44.38
N LEU A 14 -2.46 -27.71 44.00
CA LEU A 14 -3.47 -26.89 43.31
C LEU A 14 -3.93 -25.68 44.14
N GLN A 15 -3.98 -25.80 45.47
CA GLN A 15 -4.27 -24.67 46.38
C GLN A 15 -3.08 -23.73 46.60
N SER A 16 -1.87 -24.18 46.27
CA SER A 16 -0.60 -23.45 46.48
C SER A 16 0.00 -22.90 45.18
N LEU A 17 -0.76 -22.96 44.07
CA LEU A 17 -0.33 -22.44 42.77
C LEU A 17 -0.18 -20.90 42.81
N PRO A 18 0.92 -20.33 42.27
CA PRO A 18 1.09 -18.87 42.20
C PRO A 18 0.13 -18.24 41.18
N PRO A 19 -0.09 -16.91 41.21
CA PRO A 19 -0.98 -16.24 40.26
C PRO A 19 -0.51 -16.42 38.81
N ARG A 20 -1.46 -16.61 37.89
CA ARG A 20 -1.20 -16.79 36.45
C ARG A 20 -0.55 -15.52 35.85
N PRO A 21 0.42 -15.63 34.92
CA PRO A 21 0.97 -16.85 34.33
C PRO A 21 2.12 -17.47 35.16
N PHE A 22 2.23 -18.80 35.15
CA PHE A 22 3.24 -19.54 35.89
C PHE A 22 4.65 -19.36 35.34
N HIS A 23 5.60 -18.98 36.19
CA HIS A 23 7.03 -19.14 35.91
C HIS A 23 7.45 -20.59 36.10
N LYS A 24 8.22 -21.14 35.14
CA LYS A 24 8.63 -22.56 35.17
C LYS A 24 9.41 -22.89 36.45
N ASP A 25 10.39 -22.08 36.81
CA ASP A 25 11.31 -22.38 37.93
C ASP A 25 10.58 -22.40 39.29
N GLU A 26 9.51 -21.61 39.45
CA GLU A 26 8.65 -21.63 40.64
C GLU A 26 7.80 -22.89 40.70
N LEU A 27 7.21 -23.30 39.57
CA LEU A 27 6.42 -24.52 39.48
C LEU A 27 7.30 -25.77 39.66
N ASP A 28 8.50 -25.79 39.06
CA ASP A 28 9.49 -26.86 39.26
C ASP A 28 9.87 -26.99 40.73
N LYS A 29 10.12 -25.86 41.43
CA LYS A 29 10.43 -25.84 42.85
C LYS A 29 9.29 -26.38 43.71
N LEU A 30 8.05 -25.94 43.47
CA LEU A 30 6.87 -26.44 44.19
C LEU A 30 6.62 -27.94 43.95
N VAL A 31 6.78 -28.41 42.71
CA VAL A 31 6.68 -29.85 42.38
C VAL A 31 7.80 -30.65 43.06
N SER A 32 9.04 -30.16 43.03
CA SER A 32 10.18 -30.78 43.72
C SER A 32 10.01 -30.82 45.24
N GLU A 33 9.43 -29.80 45.87
CA GLU A 33 9.09 -29.79 47.29
C GLU A 33 8.02 -30.84 47.61
N VAL A 34 6.92 -30.90 46.84
CA VAL A 34 5.87 -31.92 47.01
C VAL A 34 6.37 -33.35 46.76
N LEU A 35 7.29 -33.55 45.81
CA LEU A 35 7.94 -34.84 45.55
C LEU A 35 8.94 -35.27 46.65
N GLN A 36 9.46 -34.34 47.44
CA GLN A 36 10.27 -34.61 48.63
C GLN A 36 9.39 -34.89 49.85
N ASP A 37 8.37 -34.06 50.10
CA ASP A 37 7.43 -34.17 51.23
C ASP A 37 6.48 -35.39 51.14
N THR A 38 6.44 -36.09 50.00
CA THR A 38 5.66 -37.33 49.80
C THR A 38 6.57 -38.57 49.69
N PRO A 39 7.31 -38.97 50.75
CA PRO A 39 8.23 -40.10 50.70
C PRO A 39 7.48 -41.44 50.59
N SER A 40 7.83 -42.23 49.57
CA SER A 40 7.19 -43.53 49.29
C SER A 40 8.08 -44.71 49.66
N LYS A 41 7.46 -45.83 50.07
CA LYS A 41 8.12 -47.13 50.30
C LYS A 41 8.04 -48.07 49.10
N PHE A 42 7.41 -47.65 48.00
CA PHE A 42 7.22 -48.45 46.79
C PHE A 42 8.37 -48.24 45.79
N SER A 43 8.50 -49.14 44.80
CA SER A 43 9.43 -48.98 43.69
C SER A 43 9.09 -47.75 42.83
N LEU A 44 10.09 -47.25 42.09
CA LEU A 44 9.94 -46.04 41.27
C LEU A 44 8.76 -46.14 40.28
N ASP A 45 8.58 -47.27 39.61
CA ASP A 45 7.51 -47.43 38.61
C ASP A 45 6.11 -47.52 39.25
N VAL A 46 6.00 -48.10 40.45
CA VAL A 46 4.76 -48.05 41.24
C VAL A 46 4.48 -46.62 41.73
N ARG A 47 5.52 -45.86 42.08
CA ARG A 47 5.39 -44.44 42.44
C ARG A 47 4.97 -43.57 41.25
N ARG A 48 5.50 -43.83 40.04
CA ARG A 48 5.09 -43.17 38.79
C ARG A 48 3.60 -43.43 38.50
N GLY A 49 3.19 -44.70 38.47
CA GLY A 49 1.79 -45.08 38.25
C GLY A 49 0.81 -44.52 39.30
N GLN A 50 1.26 -44.32 40.55
CA GLN A 50 0.48 -43.66 41.60
C GLN A 50 0.25 -42.16 41.33
N TRP A 51 1.28 -41.43 40.88
CA TRP A 51 1.13 -40.02 40.48
C TRP A 51 0.29 -39.88 39.20
N GLU A 52 0.53 -40.73 38.21
CA GLU A 52 -0.21 -40.74 36.94
C GLU A 52 -1.71 -40.96 37.16
N LEU A 53 -2.09 -41.93 38.01
CA LEU A 53 -3.49 -42.20 38.33
C LEU A 53 -4.16 -41.03 39.03
N ALA A 54 -3.48 -40.40 39.99
CA ALA A 54 -4.04 -39.28 40.76
C ALA A 54 -4.18 -38.01 39.89
N LEU A 55 -3.17 -37.69 39.06
CA LEU A 55 -3.24 -36.61 38.06
C LEU A 55 -4.35 -36.85 37.03
N LYS A 56 -4.47 -38.08 36.52
CA LYS A 56 -5.52 -38.47 35.55
C LYS A 56 -6.92 -38.34 36.15
N SER A 57 -7.09 -38.74 37.41
CA SER A 57 -8.37 -38.65 38.12
C SER A 57 -8.83 -37.20 38.33
N GLU A 58 -7.94 -36.30 38.78
CA GLU A 58 -8.27 -34.88 38.96
C GLU A 58 -8.51 -34.15 37.62
N ILE A 59 -7.81 -34.55 36.54
CA ILE A 59 -8.06 -34.03 35.17
C ILE A 59 -9.43 -34.49 34.65
N PHE A 60 -9.79 -35.77 34.79
CA PHE A 60 -11.09 -36.27 34.32
C PHE A 60 -12.26 -35.78 35.18
N ALA A 61 -12.05 -35.58 36.49
CA ALA A 61 -13.02 -34.95 37.38
C ALA A 61 -13.32 -33.49 37.00
N LEU A 62 -12.34 -32.78 36.42
CA LEU A 62 -12.56 -31.48 35.79
C LEU A 62 -13.27 -31.65 34.43
N ALA A 63 -12.78 -32.53 33.55
CA ALA A 63 -13.27 -32.70 32.17
C ALA A 63 -14.77 -33.02 32.08
N MET A 64 -15.33 -33.75 33.05
CA MET A 64 -16.78 -33.99 33.16
C MET A 64 -17.64 -32.72 33.34
N LYS A 65 -17.04 -31.56 33.63
CA LYS A 65 -17.74 -30.27 33.78
C LYS A 65 -17.89 -29.51 32.45
N GLU A 66 -17.25 -29.94 31.36
CA GLU A 66 -17.23 -29.27 30.05
C GLU A 66 -18.62 -28.78 29.61
N GLY A 67 -19.62 -29.66 29.64
CA GLY A 67 -20.98 -29.34 29.19
C GLY A 67 -21.70 -28.24 29.98
N LYS A 68 -21.20 -27.86 31.16
CA LYS A 68 -21.65 -26.68 31.90
C LYS A 68 -20.83 -25.43 31.55
N ALA A 69 -19.51 -25.59 31.39
CA ALA A 69 -18.62 -24.50 31.00
C ALA A 69 -18.92 -23.95 29.60
N LEU A 70 -19.36 -24.79 28.66
CA LEU A 70 -19.77 -24.37 27.31
C LEU A 70 -21.00 -23.44 27.28
N GLY A 71 -21.75 -23.34 28.38
CA GLY A 71 -22.89 -22.42 28.53
C GLY A 71 -22.58 -21.12 29.27
N ASP A 72 -21.34 -20.93 29.74
CA ASP A 72 -20.92 -19.81 30.59
C ASP A 72 -19.67 -19.11 29.98
N PRO A 73 -19.80 -17.89 29.44
CA PRO A 73 -18.69 -17.22 28.78
C PRO A 73 -17.55 -16.78 29.73
N GLU A 74 -17.80 -16.71 31.04
CA GLU A 74 -16.80 -16.32 32.06
C GLU A 74 -16.17 -17.54 32.77
N SER A 75 -16.36 -18.76 32.23
CA SER A 75 -15.97 -19.99 32.91
C SER A 75 -14.45 -20.19 33.04
N THR A 76 -13.98 -20.38 34.27
CA THR A 76 -12.56 -20.69 34.61
C THR A 76 -12.07 -22.04 34.08
N TYR A 77 -12.97 -22.88 33.57
CA TYR A 77 -12.74 -24.28 33.17
C TYR A 77 -11.48 -24.49 32.32
N TYR A 78 -11.29 -23.71 31.26
CA TYR A 78 -10.18 -23.92 30.33
C TYR A 78 -8.81 -23.57 30.93
N ASP A 79 -8.75 -22.67 31.91
CA ASP A 79 -7.51 -22.34 32.60
C ASP A 79 -7.20 -23.35 33.70
N GLU A 80 -8.22 -23.79 34.44
CA GLU A 80 -8.10 -24.93 35.37
C GLU A 80 -7.59 -26.20 34.66
N LEU A 81 -7.99 -26.40 33.40
CA LEU A 81 -7.50 -27.53 32.60
C LEU A 81 -6.04 -27.33 32.19
N LYS A 82 -5.63 -26.11 31.79
CA LYS A 82 -4.21 -25.79 31.48
C LYS A 82 -3.31 -26.02 32.71
N GLU A 83 -3.72 -25.57 33.89
CA GLU A 83 -2.98 -25.77 35.15
C GLU A 83 -2.63 -27.23 35.40
N ARG A 84 -3.62 -28.12 35.25
CA ARG A 84 -3.44 -29.56 35.49
C ARG A 84 -2.58 -30.20 34.40
N LEU A 85 -2.60 -29.68 33.17
CA LEU A 85 -1.71 -30.08 32.09
C LEU A 85 -0.26 -29.57 32.27
N GLU A 86 -0.04 -28.38 32.84
CA GLU A 86 1.31 -27.93 33.26
C GLU A 86 1.89 -28.83 34.36
N LEU A 87 1.06 -29.25 35.33
CA LEU A 87 1.48 -30.20 36.35
C LEU A 87 1.89 -31.54 35.72
N VAL A 88 1.10 -32.07 34.79
CA VAL A 88 1.47 -33.29 34.03
C VAL A 88 2.81 -33.14 33.29
N LEU A 89 3.06 -32.01 32.60
CA LEU A 89 4.37 -31.76 31.97
C LEU A 89 5.50 -31.71 33.00
N THR A 90 5.30 -31.02 34.11
CA THR A 90 6.35 -30.76 35.11
C THR A 90 6.72 -32.04 35.88
N PHE A 91 5.73 -32.88 36.21
CA PHE A 91 5.98 -34.22 36.76
C PHE A 91 6.72 -35.15 35.77
N THR A 92 6.39 -35.10 34.47
CA THR A 92 7.14 -35.85 33.44
C THR A 92 8.55 -35.29 33.20
N GLU A 93 8.75 -33.96 33.28
CA GLU A 93 10.08 -33.33 33.16
C GLU A 93 10.99 -33.65 34.36
N GLN A 94 10.43 -33.85 35.56
CA GLN A 94 11.13 -34.33 36.76
C GLN A 94 11.15 -35.88 36.89
N ASP A 95 10.85 -36.62 35.81
CA ASP A 95 10.86 -38.10 35.71
C ASP A 95 9.93 -38.84 36.71
N ALA A 96 8.99 -38.11 37.33
CA ALA A 96 7.99 -38.62 38.28
C ALA A 96 6.77 -39.27 37.61
N CYS A 97 6.63 -39.12 36.28
CA CYS A 97 5.64 -39.79 35.42
C CYS A 97 6.29 -40.22 34.09
N GLU A 98 5.73 -41.21 33.39
CA GLU A 98 6.28 -41.72 32.13
C GLU A 98 6.41 -40.64 31.05
N GLN A 99 7.45 -40.76 30.21
CA GLN A 99 7.72 -39.85 29.09
C GLN A 99 6.63 -39.85 28.01
N ALA A 100 5.75 -40.86 27.96
CA ALA A 100 4.58 -40.89 27.08
C ALA A 100 3.28 -40.37 27.75
N PHE A 101 3.24 -40.23 29.07
CA PHE A 101 2.01 -39.92 29.83
C PHE A 101 1.30 -38.62 29.40
N PRO A 102 1.98 -37.49 29.10
CA PRO A 102 1.30 -36.30 28.59
C PRO A 102 0.53 -36.55 27.28
N PHE A 103 1.04 -37.42 26.40
CA PHE A 103 0.40 -37.73 25.12
C PHE A 103 -0.82 -38.64 25.25
N SER A 104 -0.86 -39.53 26.26
CA SER A 104 -2.06 -40.35 26.52
C SER A 104 -3.18 -39.52 27.15
N ILE A 105 -2.85 -38.61 28.09
CA ILE A 105 -3.83 -37.66 28.65
C ILE A 105 -4.39 -36.74 27.55
N LEU A 106 -3.53 -36.21 26.67
CA LEU A 106 -3.98 -35.39 25.53
C LEU A 106 -4.83 -36.19 24.53
N GLN A 107 -4.54 -37.48 24.32
CA GLN A 107 -5.37 -38.34 23.46
C GLN A 107 -6.76 -38.53 24.08
N ASP A 108 -6.84 -38.97 25.33
CA ASP A 108 -8.12 -39.21 26.02
C ASP A 108 -8.98 -37.92 26.09
N LEU A 109 -8.36 -36.77 26.38
CA LEU A 109 -9.06 -35.47 26.38
C LEU A 109 -9.55 -35.06 24.99
N LEU A 110 -8.71 -35.14 23.96
CA LEU A 110 -9.11 -34.75 22.61
C LEU A 110 -10.18 -35.70 22.05
N GLU A 111 -10.16 -37.00 22.37
CA GLU A 111 -11.20 -37.95 21.96
C GLU A 111 -12.55 -37.71 22.65
N THR A 112 -12.55 -37.36 23.95
CA THR A 112 -13.78 -37.23 24.75
C THR A 112 -14.45 -35.85 24.71
N GLN A 113 -13.70 -34.77 24.45
CA GLN A 113 -14.21 -33.39 24.48
C GLN A 113 -14.85 -32.95 23.15
N THR A 114 -15.62 -31.85 23.20
CA THR A 114 -16.22 -31.21 22.00
C THR A 114 -15.17 -30.54 21.10
N ILE A 115 -15.53 -30.27 19.85
CA ILE A 115 -14.66 -29.59 18.87
C ILE A 115 -14.19 -28.21 19.36
N THR A 116 -15.06 -27.44 20.01
CA THR A 116 -14.73 -26.14 20.59
C THR A 116 -13.64 -26.27 21.66
N SER A 117 -13.83 -27.17 22.63
CA SER A 117 -12.84 -27.46 23.66
C SER A 117 -11.54 -28.03 23.10
N CYS A 118 -11.61 -28.88 22.06
CA CYS A 118 -10.42 -29.37 21.35
C CYS A 118 -9.58 -28.22 20.78
N SER A 119 -10.19 -27.12 20.30
CA SER A 119 -9.45 -25.93 19.84
C SER A 119 -8.74 -25.21 20.99
N HIS A 120 -9.37 -25.11 22.17
CA HIS A 120 -8.73 -24.53 23.36
C HIS A 120 -7.59 -25.42 23.90
N ILE A 121 -7.79 -26.74 23.95
CA ILE A 121 -6.75 -27.72 24.33
C ILE A 121 -5.58 -27.68 23.35
N PHE A 122 -5.87 -27.64 22.04
CA PHE A 122 -4.84 -27.56 21.00
C PHE A 122 -4.03 -26.24 21.07
N SER A 123 -4.65 -25.15 21.49
CA SER A 123 -3.95 -23.87 21.75
C SER A 123 -2.90 -24.01 22.87
N TRP A 124 -3.16 -24.86 23.87
CA TRP A 124 -2.15 -25.20 24.88
C TRP A 124 -1.03 -26.08 24.30
N ILE A 125 -1.37 -27.08 23.46
CA ILE A 125 -0.39 -27.95 22.77
C ILE A 125 0.57 -27.11 21.90
N GLU A 126 0.06 -26.15 21.11
CA GLU A 126 0.88 -25.19 20.36
C GLU A 126 1.81 -24.40 21.30
N SER A 127 1.27 -23.85 22.40
CA SER A 127 2.05 -23.07 23.39
C SER A 127 3.11 -23.86 24.16
N ARG A 128 3.07 -25.20 24.08
CA ARG A 128 4.01 -26.13 24.74
C ARG A 128 4.74 -27.04 23.77
N ALA A 129 4.66 -26.77 22.47
CA ALA A 129 5.27 -27.57 21.41
C ALA A 129 6.74 -27.92 21.73
N THR A 130 7.56 -26.93 22.11
CA THR A 130 8.99 -27.11 22.41
C THR A 130 9.27 -27.98 23.63
N ARG A 131 8.43 -27.96 24.68
CA ARG A 131 8.54 -28.86 25.85
C ARG A 131 8.09 -30.27 25.51
N LEU A 132 6.96 -30.40 24.81
CA LEU A 132 6.42 -31.68 24.34
C LEU A 132 7.38 -32.39 23.37
N THR A 133 8.09 -31.66 22.50
CA THR A 133 8.99 -32.25 21.50
C THR A 133 10.42 -32.53 21.98
N VAL A 134 10.79 -32.18 23.22
CA VAL A 134 12.11 -32.55 23.77
C VAL A 134 12.27 -34.07 23.75
N SER A 135 13.37 -34.54 23.13
CA SER A 135 13.68 -35.96 23.00
C SER A 135 12.50 -36.77 22.43
N MET A 136 11.99 -36.35 21.28
CA MET A 136 10.97 -37.06 20.48
C MET A 136 11.47 -38.42 19.97
N ALA A 137 11.53 -39.39 20.89
CA ALA A 137 11.65 -40.79 20.56
C ALA A 137 10.46 -41.24 19.69
N LYS A 138 10.71 -42.17 18.77
CA LYS A 138 9.77 -42.62 17.72
C LYS A 138 8.37 -43.01 18.25
N GLY A 139 8.27 -43.46 19.51
CA GLY A 139 7.00 -43.74 20.18
C GLY A 139 6.16 -42.48 20.48
N LYS A 140 6.75 -41.45 21.12
CA LYS A 140 6.07 -40.16 21.42
C LYS A 140 5.45 -39.56 20.15
N ALA A 141 6.26 -39.49 19.10
CA ALA A 141 5.88 -38.93 17.81
C ALA A 141 4.73 -39.71 17.14
N LEU A 142 4.74 -41.05 17.21
CA LEU A 142 3.67 -41.87 16.62
C LEU A 142 2.32 -41.70 17.35
N ILE A 143 2.33 -41.54 18.68
CA ILE A 143 1.11 -41.26 19.46
C ILE A 143 0.52 -39.91 19.05
N LEU A 144 1.33 -38.85 19.08
CA LEU A 144 0.93 -37.50 18.67
C LEU A 144 0.39 -37.48 17.23
N LEU A 145 1.07 -38.16 16.30
CA LEU A 145 0.65 -38.28 14.90
C LEU A 145 -0.68 -39.02 14.76
N ARG A 146 -0.93 -40.08 15.54
CA ARG A 146 -2.23 -40.77 15.57
C ARG A 146 -3.32 -39.81 16.03
N THR A 147 -3.19 -39.29 17.26
CA THR A 147 -4.19 -38.44 17.91
C THR A 147 -4.61 -37.25 17.05
N LEU A 148 -3.65 -36.56 16.42
CA LEU A 148 -3.96 -35.41 15.57
C LEU A 148 -4.55 -35.79 14.21
N ASN A 149 -4.23 -36.98 13.66
CA ASN A 149 -4.92 -37.50 12.48
C ASN A 149 -6.36 -37.98 12.80
N ASP A 150 -6.61 -38.50 14.00
CA ASP A 150 -7.97 -38.86 14.44
C ASP A 150 -8.82 -37.61 14.75
N LEU A 151 -8.21 -36.54 15.28
CA LEU A 151 -8.86 -35.24 15.37
C LEU A 151 -9.18 -34.67 13.98
N LEU A 152 -8.24 -34.70 13.02
CA LEU A 152 -8.49 -34.30 11.62
C LEU A 152 -9.55 -35.16 10.92
N ARG A 153 -9.77 -36.41 11.34
CA ARG A 153 -10.89 -37.26 10.87
C ARG A 153 -12.25 -36.84 11.44
N ARG A 154 -12.29 -36.23 12.64
CA ARG A 154 -13.52 -35.77 13.31
C ARG A 154 -13.97 -34.36 12.92
N LEU A 155 -13.09 -33.55 12.32
CA LEU A 155 -13.40 -32.18 11.92
C LEU A 155 -14.05 -32.09 10.53
N SER A 156 -15.15 -31.33 10.43
CA SER A 156 -15.71 -30.96 9.12
C SER A 156 -14.80 -29.99 8.38
N LYS A 157 -14.66 -30.15 7.06
CA LYS A 157 -13.79 -29.32 6.20
C LYS A 157 -14.50 -28.04 5.71
N MET A 158 -15.26 -27.40 6.58
CA MET A 158 -16.14 -26.27 6.28
C MET A 158 -16.15 -25.25 7.43
N GLY A 159 -16.40 -23.97 7.09
CA GLY A 159 -16.55 -22.89 8.07
C GLY A 159 -15.32 -22.70 8.97
N SER A 160 -15.56 -22.41 10.25
CA SER A 160 -14.53 -22.17 11.27
C SER A 160 -13.57 -23.35 11.47
N ASN A 161 -14.04 -24.58 11.24
CA ASN A 161 -13.22 -25.79 11.42
C ASN A 161 -12.07 -25.87 10.42
N THR A 162 -12.18 -25.23 9.24
CA THR A 162 -11.09 -25.17 8.25
C THR A 162 -9.84 -24.48 8.80
N ILE A 163 -10.00 -23.42 9.62
CA ILE A 163 -8.88 -22.72 10.27
C ILE A 163 -8.22 -23.64 11.31
N PHE A 164 -9.02 -24.42 12.04
CA PHE A 164 -8.52 -25.36 13.04
C PHE A 164 -7.78 -26.55 12.40
N CYS A 165 -8.31 -27.11 11.31
CA CYS A 165 -7.60 -28.08 10.47
C CYS A 165 -6.25 -27.53 9.97
N GLY A 166 -6.22 -26.26 9.54
CA GLY A 166 -5.00 -25.56 9.15
C GLY A 166 -3.95 -25.54 10.27
N ARG A 167 -4.33 -25.09 11.47
CA ARG A 167 -3.46 -25.09 12.67
C ARG A 167 -2.86 -26.47 12.97
N ILE A 168 -3.68 -27.52 12.95
CA ILE A 168 -3.22 -28.89 13.22
C ILE A 168 -2.21 -29.35 12.15
N LEU A 169 -2.45 -29.07 10.88
CA LEU A 169 -1.54 -29.42 9.78
C LEU A 169 -0.22 -28.62 9.84
N THR A 170 -0.28 -27.32 10.15
CA THR A 170 0.92 -26.48 10.35
C THR A 170 1.76 -26.99 11.51
N PHE A 171 1.15 -27.28 12.66
CA PHE A 171 1.82 -27.87 13.82
C PHE A 171 2.51 -29.20 13.47
N LEU A 172 1.80 -30.13 12.81
CA LEU A 172 2.38 -31.39 12.35
C LEU A 172 3.59 -31.16 11.42
N SER A 173 3.50 -30.21 10.48
CA SER A 173 4.60 -29.89 9.57
C SER A 173 5.83 -29.26 10.26
N GLY A 174 5.65 -28.63 11.42
CA GLY A 174 6.74 -28.10 12.25
C GLY A 174 7.36 -29.13 13.21
N VAL A 175 6.63 -30.21 13.51
CA VAL A 175 7.06 -31.27 14.43
C VAL A 175 7.81 -32.40 13.71
N PHE A 176 7.48 -32.68 12.44
CA PHE A 176 8.09 -33.76 11.65
C PHE A 176 9.03 -33.20 10.57
N PRO A 177 10.35 -33.49 10.61
CA PRO A 177 11.30 -33.01 9.61
C PRO A 177 10.95 -33.46 8.18
N LEU A 178 11.16 -32.59 7.19
CA LEU A 178 10.82 -32.85 5.78
C LEU A 178 11.60 -34.03 5.15
N GLY A 179 12.73 -34.43 5.75
CA GLY A 179 13.46 -35.65 5.36
C GLY A 179 12.87 -36.96 5.89
N GLU A 180 11.87 -36.90 6.80
CA GLU A 180 11.15 -38.09 7.24
C GLU A 180 10.05 -38.48 6.26
N ARG A 181 9.78 -39.79 6.14
CA ARG A 181 8.72 -40.36 5.29
C ARG A 181 7.31 -39.88 5.63
N SER A 182 7.12 -39.29 6.81
CA SER A 182 5.85 -38.73 7.29
C SER A 182 5.70 -37.23 6.99
N GLY A 183 6.80 -36.50 6.72
CA GLY A 183 6.79 -35.05 6.48
C GLY A 183 6.37 -34.65 5.06
N VAL A 184 6.40 -35.57 4.10
CA VAL A 184 6.06 -35.32 2.69
C VAL A 184 5.18 -36.45 2.13
N ASN A 185 4.12 -36.10 1.39
CA ASN A 185 3.26 -37.07 0.70
C ASN A 185 4.01 -37.79 -0.43
N LEU A 186 4.63 -38.93 -0.11
CA LEU A 186 5.29 -39.83 -1.08
C LEU A 186 4.33 -40.84 -1.74
N ARG A 187 3.05 -40.85 -1.35
CA ARG A 187 2.07 -41.86 -1.83
C ARG A 187 1.47 -41.52 -3.18
N GLY A 188 1.23 -40.24 -3.47
CA GLY A 188 0.53 -39.82 -4.69
C GLY A 188 -0.97 -39.63 -4.52
N GLU A 189 -1.43 -39.54 -3.28
CA GLU A 189 -2.79 -39.10 -2.95
C GLU A 189 -2.87 -37.62 -3.35
N TYR A 190 -3.67 -37.30 -4.39
CA TYR A 190 -3.89 -35.93 -4.86
C TYR A 190 -4.86 -35.18 -3.90
N GLY A 191 -5.34 -34.00 -4.30
CA GLY A 191 -6.20 -33.14 -3.47
C GLY A 191 -7.57 -33.76 -3.11
N PRO A 192 -8.45 -33.01 -2.40
CA PRO A 192 -9.82 -33.44 -2.17
C PRO A 192 -10.49 -33.79 -3.52
N THR A 193 -11.12 -34.96 -3.58
CA THR A 193 -11.73 -35.50 -4.79
C THR A 193 -12.83 -34.58 -5.31
N TRP A 194 -12.79 -34.25 -6.60
CA TRP A 194 -13.93 -33.64 -7.28
C TRP A 194 -15.06 -34.64 -7.40
N GLU A 195 -16.27 -34.21 -7.07
CA GLU A 195 -17.52 -34.92 -7.35
C GLU A 195 -18.15 -34.24 -8.58
N THR A 196 -18.50 -35.02 -9.60
CA THR A 196 -18.94 -34.47 -10.89
C THR A 196 -20.29 -33.75 -10.75
N VAL A 197 -20.25 -32.42 -10.73
CA VAL A 197 -21.46 -31.59 -10.81
C VAL A 197 -21.97 -31.57 -12.25
N LEU A 198 -23.25 -31.86 -12.44
CA LEU A 198 -23.95 -31.75 -13.72
C LEU A 198 -25.02 -30.66 -13.64
N PHE A 199 -25.39 -30.09 -14.78
CA PHE A 199 -26.51 -29.13 -14.84
C PHE A 199 -27.82 -29.78 -14.33
N PRO A 200 -28.58 -29.13 -13.43
CA PRO A 200 -29.86 -29.67 -12.97
C PRO A 200 -30.89 -29.75 -14.10
N ARG A 201 -31.16 -30.97 -14.59
CA ARG A 201 -32.28 -31.22 -15.52
C ARG A 201 -33.55 -31.47 -14.72
N GLU A 202 -34.59 -30.67 -14.97
CA GLU A 202 -35.94 -30.98 -14.51
C GLU A 202 -36.36 -32.34 -15.08
N LYS A 203 -36.75 -33.28 -14.20
CA LYS A 203 -37.20 -34.61 -14.64
C LYS A 203 -38.62 -34.54 -15.20
N GLY A 204 -38.71 -34.46 -16.52
CA GLY A 204 -39.88 -34.95 -17.25
C GLY A 204 -40.14 -36.42 -16.93
N SER A 205 -41.41 -36.81 -16.88
CA SER A 205 -41.86 -38.14 -16.44
C SER A 205 -41.41 -39.28 -17.36
N GLY A 206 -40.83 -40.33 -16.77
CA GLY A 206 -40.52 -41.61 -17.42
C GLY A 206 -39.94 -42.60 -16.39
N ASP A 207 -40.38 -43.85 -16.43
CA ASP A 207 -40.15 -44.83 -15.36
C ASP A 207 -38.84 -45.63 -15.44
N ASP A 208 -38.47 -46.15 -14.25
CA ASP A 208 -37.83 -47.44 -13.98
C ASP A 208 -36.28 -47.54 -13.78
N ILE A 209 -35.92 -48.61 -13.06
CA ILE A 209 -34.58 -49.22 -12.80
C ILE A 209 -33.72 -48.63 -11.64
N THR A 210 -34.16 -48.99 -10.43
CA THR A 210 -33.40 -49.54 -9.27
C THR A 210 -32.13 -48.88 -8.68
N GLU A 211 -32.25 -48.53 -7.39
CA GLU A 211 -31.33 -48.79 -6.24
C GLU A 211 -29.79 -48.73 -6.39
N ALA A 212 -29.14 -47.79 -5.67
CA ALA A 212 -28.44 -48.09 -4.39
C ALA A 212 -27.77 -46.85 -3.75
N ARG A 213 -27.75 -46.77 -2.41
CA ARG A 213 -27.13 -45.74 -1.51
C ARG A 213 -27.63 -44.29 -1.72
N ALA A 214 -28.35 -43.62 -0.81
CA ALA A 214 -28.43 -43.57 0.66
C ALA A 214 -27.44 -42.61 1.36
N GLU A 215 -28.03 -41.76 2.21
CA GLU A 215 -27.43 -40.81 3.18
C GLU A 215 -26.61 -39.62 2.65
N ALA A 216 -27.34 -38.60 2.17
CA ALA A 216 -26.95 -37.19 2.31
C ALA A 216 -28.19 -36.37 2.74
N LYS A 217 -28.02 -35.43 3.68
CA LYS A 217 -29.07 -34.44 4.02
C LYS A 217 -28.89 -33.19 3.16
N PRO A 218 -29.98 -32.51 2.74
CA PRO A 218 -29.87 -31.19 2.13
C PRO A 218 -29.66 -30.12 3.22
N GLU A 219 -28.58 -29.36 3.11
CA GLU A 219 -28.38 -28.09 3.81
C GLU A 219 -28.08 -27.00 2.75
N ASP A 220 -28.59 -25.79 2.99
CA ASP A 220 -28.41 -24.57 2.19
C ASP A 220 -28.69 -24.64 0.67
N ALA A 221 -29.97 -24.70 0.31
CA ALA A 221 -30.49 -24.08 -0.91
C ALA A 221 -31.23 -22.79 -0.53
N MET A 222 -30.74 -21.61 -0.95
CA MET A 222 -31.47 -20.35 -0.77
C MET A 222 -32.62 -20.27 -1.78
N ALA A 223 -33.85 -20.22 -1.28
CA ALA A 223 -35.03 -20.01 -2.12
C ALA A 223 -35.08 -18.56 -2.63
N VAL A 224 -35.20 -18.41 -3.95
CA VAL A 224 -35.52 -17.13 -4.62
C VAL A 224 -36.98 -17.20 -5.07
N ASP A 225 -37.75 -16.16 -4.74
CA ASP A 225 -39.20 -16.12 -4.97
C ASP A 225 -39.52 -15.55 -6.37
N GLU A 226 -39.47 -16.41 -7.40
CA GLU A 226 -39.80 -16.04 -8.78
C GLU A 226 -41.32 -15.97 -9.03
N SER A 227 -41.96 -14.92 -8.51
CA SER A 227 -43.35 -14.60 -8.88
C SER A 227 -43.42 -13.57 -10.01
N LEU A 228 -43.57 -14.00 -11.27
CA LEU A 228 -44.33 -13.34 -12.36
C LEU A 228 -44.19 -14.09 -13.70
N ALA A 229 -45.09 -15.03 -13.98
CA ALA A 229 -45.15 -15.74 -15.26
C ALA A 229 -46.30 -15.25 -16.15
N GLU A 230 -45.99 -14.53 -17.23
CA GLU A 230 -46.95 -14.20 -18.30
C GLU A 230 -46.88 -15.19 -19.49
N LYS A 231 -47.92 -15.19 -20.33
CA LYS A 231 -48.21 -16.27 -21.30
C LYS A 231 -47.38 -16.18 -22.59
N PRO A 232 -47.03 -17.33 -23.21
CA PRO A 232 -46.03 -17.37 -24.28
C PRO A 232 -46.54 -16.90 -25.65
N THR A 233 -45.72 -16.10 -26.34
CA THR A 233 -45.86 -15.82 -27.78
C THR A 233 -44.51 -15.89 -28.49
N ALA A 234 -44.41 -16.69 -29.57
CA ALA A 234 -43.36 -16.75 -30.61
C ALA A 234 -41.85 -16.87 -30.24
N ALA A 235 -41.33 -16.15 -29.23
CA ALA A 235 -39.90 -16.05 -28.90
C ALA A 235 -39.28 -17.37 -28.37
N SER A 236 -40.11 -18.33 -27.96
CA SER A 236 -39.72 -19.57 -27.27
C SER A 236 -38.71 -20.49 -27.98
N LYS A 237 -38.36 -20.24 -29.24
CA LYS A 237 -37.29 -20.99 -29.95
C LYS A 237 -35.89 -20.40 -29.75
N LEU A 238 -35.77 -19.08 -29.59
CA LEU A 238 -34.48 -18.41 -29.34
C LEU A 238 -33.98 -18.63 -27.92
N THR A 239 -34.90 -18.79 -26.95
CA THR A 239 -34.55 -19.11 -25.56
C THR A 239 -34.01 -20.53 -25.41
N ALA A 240 -34.63 -21.53 -26.05
CA ALA A 240 -34.23 -22.93 -25.96
C ALA A 240 -32.77 -23.17 -26.40
N GLU A 241 -32.38 -22.69 -27.59
CA GLU A 241 -30.98 -22.76 -28.06
C GLU A 241 -30.00 -22.03 -27.14
N THR A 242 -30.43 -20.97 -26.45
CA THR A 242 -29.56 -20.20 -25.54
C THR A 242 -29.35 -20.95 -24.22
N ILE A 243 -30.37 -21.64 -23.72
CA ILE A 243 -30.30 -22.51 -22.54
C ILE A 243 -29.40 -23.73 -22.83
N GLU A 244 -29.60 -24.40 -23.96
CA GLU A 244 -28.79 -25.56 -24.38
C GLU A 244 -27.30 -25.20 -24.53
N LYS A 245 -26.97 -24.01 -25.07
CA LYS A 245 -25.59 -23.51 -25.15
C LYS A 245 -24.99 -23.18 -23.79
N LYS A 246 -25.78 -22.72 -22.81
CA LYS A 246 -25.34 -22.56 -21.41
C LYS A 246 -25.13 -23.91 -20.73
N GLU A 247 -25.98 -24.90 -20.99
CA GLU A 247 -25.85 -26.25 -20.46
C GLU A 247 -24.56 -26.94 -20.96
N ASP A 248 -24.27 -26.89 -22.27
CA ASP A 248 -23.02 -27.43 -22.82
C ASP A 248 -21.79 -26.68 -22.29
N LEU A 249 -21.83 -25.35 -22.19
CA LEU A 249 -20.72 -24.56 -21.65
C LEU A 249 -20.43 -24.90 -20.18
N TYR A 250 -21.47 -24.97 -19.34
CA TYR A 250 -21.35 -25.31 -17.92
C TYR A 250 -20.80 -26.73 -17.71
N ASN A 251 -21.40 -27.72 -18.37
CA ASN A 251 -20.97 -29.12 -18.26
C ASN A 251 -19.54 -29.28 -18.81
N THR A 252 -19.20 -28.62 -19.92
CA THR A 252 -17.83 -28.60 -20.46
C THR A 252 -16.86 -27.99 -19.44
N PHE A 253 -17.17 -26.83 -18.85
CA PHE A 253 -16.28 -26.15 -17.92
C PHE A 253 -16.01 -26.99 -16.65
N TRP A 254 -17.05 -27.49 -16.00
CA TRP A 254 -16.90 -28.26 -14.76
C TRP A 254 -16.36 -29.68 -14.98
N SER A 255 -16.42 -30.21 -16.21
CA SER A 255 -15.71 -31.45 -16.56
C SER A 255 -14.19 -31.35 -16.36
N LEU A 256 -13.59 -30.17 -16.59
CA LEU A 256 -12.14 -29.94 -16.47
C LEU A 256 -11.62 -30.06 -15.02
N GLN A 257 -12.47 -29.80 -14.02
CA GLN A 257 -12.08 -29.91 -12.61
C GLN A 257 -11.82 -31.36 -12.17
N LEU A 258 -12.40 -32.34 -12.86
CA LEU A 258 -12.14 -33.75 -12.57
C LEU A 258 -10.68 -34.13 -12.90
N PRO A 259 -10.14 -33.91 -14.13
CA PRO A 259 -8.71 -34.00 -14.41
C PRO A 259 -7.80 -33.12 -13.55
N PHE A 260 -8.19 -31.89 -13.19
CA PHE A 260 -7.40 -31.05 -12.28
C PHE A 260 -7.27 -31.68 -10.87
N SER A 261 -8.34 -32.28 -10.34
CA SER A 261 -8.32 -32.92 -9.02
C SER A 261 -7.62 -34.29 -9.03
N LYS A 262 -7.70 -35.04 -10.14
CA LYS A 262 -7.26 -36.43 -10.25
C LYS A 262 -6.52 -36.72 -11.58
N PRO A 263 -5.31 -36.17 -11.78
CA PRO A 263 -4.54 -36.35 -13.02
C PRO A 263 -4.30 -37.82 -13.43
N ALA A 264 -4.31 -38.74 -12.45
CA ALA A 264 -4.21 -40.18 -12.68
C ALA A 264 -5.28 -40.76 -13.63
N GLN A 265 -6.40 -40.07 -13.86
CA GLN A 265 -7.40 -40.48 -14.85
C GLN A 265 -6.91 -40.40 -16.30
N PHE A 266 -5.83 -39.66 -16.61
CA PHE A 266 -5.24 -39.68 -17.96
C PHE A 266 -4.65 -41.05 -18.36
N ALA A 267 -4.50 -41.99 -17.42
CA ALA A 267 -4.19 -43.38 -17.75
C ALA A 267 -5.35 -44.12 -18.45
N LEU A 268 -6.58 -43.58 -18.39
CA LEU A 268 -7.71 -44.09 -19.17
C LEU A 268 -7.59 -43.60 -20.62
N PRO A 269 -7.82 -44.47 -21.62
CA PRO A 269 -7.99 -44.04 -23.00
C PRO A 269 -9.10 -42.98 -23.14
N GLN A 270 -8.99 -42.14 -24.18
CA GLN A 270 -9.92 -41.05 -24.52
C GLN A 270 -9.96 -39.85 -23.55
N THR A 271 -9.75 -40.01 -22.24
CA THR A 271 -9.82 -38.91 -21.25
C THR A 271 -8.86 -37.74 -21.53
N PHE A 272 -7.70 -37.99 -22.15
CA PHE A 272 -6.82 -36.89 -22.60
C PHE A 272 -7.42 -36.10 -23.77
N ASN A 273 -8.08 -36.77 -24.72
CA ASN A 273 -8.72 -36.12 -25.87
C ASN A 273 -9.92 -35.28 -25.42
N GLU A 274 -10.76 -35.82 -24.53
CA GLU A 274 -11.90 -35.12 -23.92
C GLU A 274 -11.43 -33.82 -23.22
N PHE A 275 -10.31 -33.89 -22.48
CA PHE A 275 -9.67 -32.73 -21.87
C PHE A 275 -9.13 -31.73 -22.91
N GLN A 276 -8.50 -32.20 -23.99
CA GLN A 276 -8.07 -31.32 -25.08
C GLN A 276 -9.25 -30.56 -25.69
N ASP A 277 -10.33 -31.25 -26.04
CA ASP A 277 -11.52 -30.65 -26.65
C ASP A 277 -12.22 -29.66 -25.70
N ALA A 278 -12.35 -30.00 -24.42
CA ALA A 278 -12.89 -29.09 -23.41
C ALA A 278 -12.00 -27.86 -23.20
N VAL A 279 -10.66 -27.99 -23.16
CA VAL A 279 -9.75 -26.82 -23.10
C VAL A 279 -9.84 -25.99 -24.39
N ASN A 280 -9.95 -26.62 -25.56
CA ASN A 280 -10.12 -25.95 -26.84
C ASN A 280 -11.45 -25.16 -26.92
N LYS A 281 -12.54 -25.67 -26.31
CA LYS A 281 -13.82 -24.96 -26.14
C LYS A 281 -13.73 -23.77 -25.17
N ILE A 282 -13.14 -23.98 -23.98
CA ILE A 282 -13.20 -23.01 -22.86
C ILE A 282 -12.18 -21.86 -22.98
N LEU A 283 -10.96 -22.11 -23.46
CA LEU A 283 -9.92 -21.08 -23.51
C LEU A 283 -10.30 -19.84 -24.36
N PRO A 284 -11.01 -19.98 -25.51
CA PRO A 284 -11.58 -18.84 -26.23
C PRO A 284 -12.58 -18.00 -25.42
N VAL A 285 -13.39 -18.61 -24.54
CA VAL A 285 -14.37 -17.89 -23.70
C VAL A 285 -13.65 -17.06 -22.63
N ILE A 286 -12.63 -17.64 -21.98
CA ILE A 286 -11.75 -16.94 -21.03
C ILE A 286 -11.01 -15.77 -21.70
N LYS A 287 -10.57 -15.95 -22.95
CA LYS A 287 -9.97 -14.91 -23.78
C LYS A 287 -10.96 -13.80 -24.12
N GLU A 288 -12.18 -14.13 -24.51
CA GLU A 288 -13.23 -13.15 -24.83
C GLU A 288 -13.61 -12.32 -23.59
N ALA A 289 -13.76 -12.96 -22.42
CA ALA A 289 -14.01 -12.28 -21.16
C ALA A 289 -12.85 -11.33 -20.77
N THR A 290 -11.60 -11.78 -20.93
CA THR A 290 -10.40 -10.95 -20.70
C THR A 290 -10.30 -9.79 -21.71
N ALA A 291 -10.70 -9.99 -22.96
CA ALA A 291 -10.74 -8.94 -23.97
C ALA A 291 -11.85 -7.90 -23.70
N LYS A 292 -13.04 -8.34 -23.27
CA LYS A 292 -14.15 -7.46 -22.83
C LYS A 292 -13.72 -6.62 -21.63
N GLU A 293 -13.15 -7.24 -20.60
CA GLU A 293 -12.57 -6.55 -19.44
C GLU A 293 -11.56 -5.48 -19.88
N ARG A 294 -10.56 -5.87 -20.70
CA ARG A 294 -9.50 -4.97 -21.17
C ARG A 294 -10.02 -3.83 -22.05
N ALA A 295 -11.12 -4.02 -22.78
CA ALA A 295 -11.80 -2.97 -23.54
C ALA A 295 -12.52 -1.97 -22.62
N LEU A 296 -13.13 -2.45 -21.54
CA LEU A 296 -13.80 -1.61 -20.53
C LEU A 296 -12.80 -0.82 -19.66
N THR A 297 -11.70 -1.46 -19.22
CA THR A 297 -10.68 -0.85 -18.35
C THR A 297 -9.71 0.07 -19.11
N GLY A 298 -9.67 -0.02 -20.44
CA GLY A 298 -8.86 0.83 -21.32
C GLY A 298 -7.36 0.49 -21.35
N SER A 299 -6.70 0.80 -22.48
CA SER A 299 -5.30 0.38 -22.73
C SER A 299 -4.25 1.27 -22.06
N ARG A 300 -4.31 1.46 -20.74
CA ARG A 300 -3.22 2.08 -19.95
C ARG A 300 -2.12 1.06 -19.62
N THR A 301 -1.46 0.56 -20.66
CA THR A 301 -0.32 -0.37 -20.54
C THR A 301 0.96 0.39 -20.16
N VAL A 302 1.08 0.83 -18.91
CA VAL A 302 2.34 1.36 -18.35
C VAL A 302 3.08 0.22 -17.65
N MET A 303 3.92 -0.51 -18.40
CA MET A 303 4.85 -1.47 -17.78
C MET A 303 6.17 -0.78 -17.42
N THR A 304 6.63 -1.05 -16.21
CA THR A 304 7.85 -0.56 -15.57
C THR A 304 9.09 -0.55 -16.48
N GLY A 305 9.69 0.62 -16.64
CA GLY A 305 11.08 0.81 -17.06
C GLY A 305 11.84 1.65 -16.03
N ALA A 306 13.00 1.17 -15.60
CA ALA A 306 13.92 1.89 -14.70
C ALA A 306 15.31 1.95 -15.38
N ALA A 307 16.07 3.05 -15.32
CA ALA A 307 15.83 4.32 -14.64
C ALA A 307 16.53 5.50 -15.34
N THR A 308 16.00 6.71 -15.13
CA THR A 308 16.79 7.85 -14.63
C THR A 308 16.05 8.41 -13.42
N ALA A 309 16.76 8.97 -12.44
CA ALA A 309 16.19 9.26 -11.13
C ALA A 309 16.56 10.66 -10.64
N ASN A 310 15.56 11.39 -10.12
CA ASN A 310 15.65 12.25 -8.92
C ASN A 310 14.28 12.89 -8.60
N PRO A 311 13.98 13.29 -7.35
CA PRO A 311 14.61 12.86 -6.09
C PRO A 311 13.57 12.60 -4.97
N LEU A 312 12.88 11.46 -4.96
CA LEU A 312 12.06 11.02 -3.82
C LEU A 312 12.39 9.58 -3.41
N LYS A 313 13.40 9.41 -2.55
CA LYS A 313 13.71 8.13 -1.89
C LYS A 313 14.36 8.34 -0.52
N ARG A 314 13.76 7.72 0.51
CA ARG A 314 13.90 7.94 1.98
C ARG A 314 12.82 8.91 2.49
N LYS A 315 12.03 8.58 3.52
CA LYS A 315 12.07 7.44 4.45
C LYS A 315 11.05 6.35 4.13
N ARG A 316 11.52 5.13 3.81
CA ARG A 316 10.84 3.91 4.25
C ARG A 316 11.67 3.40 5.42
N GLU A 317 11.34 3.87 6.62
CA GLU A 317 11.89 3.28 7.83
C GLU A 317 11.41 1.83 7.97
N SER A 318 12.23 1.01 8.61
CA SER A 318 11.82 -0.30 9.09
C SER A 318 10.68 -0.14 10.08
N GLU A 319 9.67 -1.00 10.00
CA GLU A 319 8.69 -1.15 11.09
C GLU A 319 9.43 -1.57 12.36
N PRO A 320 9.36 -0.79 13.47
CA PRO A 320 9.53 -1.38 14.79
C PRO A 320 8.29 -2.22 15.09
N ALA A 321 8.47 -3.44 15.60
CA ALA A 321 7.36 -4.34 15.87
C ALA A 321 6.43 -3.79 16.97
N ALA A 322 5.14 -3.62 16.66
CA ALA A 322 4.12 -3.15 17.60
C ALA A 322 2.72 -3.73 17.29
N GLU A 323 2.53 -4.97 17.74
CA GLU A 323 1.27 -5.67 18.11
C GLU A 323 0.08 -5.77 17.09
N PRO A 324 -0.41 -7.00 16.79
CA PRO A 324 -1.59 -7.21 15.94
C PRO A 324 -2.89 -7.45 16.75
N ALA A 325 -3.96 -6.73 16.40
CA ALA A 325 -5.32 -7.06 16.83
C ALA A 325 -6.38 -6.68 15.78
N THR A 326 -7.45 -7.48 15.67
CA THR A 326 -8.65 -7.24 14.84
C THR A 326 -8.56 -7.31 13.31
N ALA A 327 -7.78 -8.27 12.78
CA ALA A 327 -8.18 -8.91 11.52
C ALA A 327 -9.28 -9.95 11.82
N GLY A 328 -10.48 -9.82 11.22
CA GLY A 328 -11.62 -10.72 11.50
C GLY A 328 -13.01 -10.14 11.16
N LYS A 329 -13.70 -10.57 10.11
CA LYS A 329 -13.50 -11.79 9.29
C LYS A 329 -13.65 -11.46 7.80
N ASP A 330 -12.63 -11.76 7.00
CA ASP A 330 -12.81 -11.86 5.55
C ASP A 330 -13.54 -13.17 5.24
N TYR A 331 -14.59 -13.12 4.41
CA TYR A 331 -15.30 -14.32 3.97
C TYR A 331 -14.50 -15.05 2.88
N PHE A 332 -13.59 -15.93 3.32
CA PHE A 332 -12.76 -16.72 2.43
C PHE A 332 -13.52 -17.92 1.85
N PHE A 333 -13.89 -17.83 0.57
CA PHE A 333 -14.45 -18.95 -0.20
C PHE A 333 -13.38 -20.02 -0.46
N ALA A 334 -13.37 -21.08 0.35
CA ALA A 334 -12.40 -22.17 0.27
C ALA A 334 -12.68 -23.21 -0.85
N LYS A 335 -13.73 -22.99 -1.66
CA LYS A 335 -14.14 -23.80 -2.81
C LYS A 335 -14.77 -22.87 -3.86
N PHE A 336 -14.76 -23.29 -5.13
CA PHE A 336 -15.54 -22.67 -6.21
C PHE A 336 -17.06 -22.75 -5.98
N LEU A 337 -17.82 -21.85 -6.59
CA LEU A 337 -19.28 -21.82 -6.48
C LEU A 337 -19.92 -22.47 -7.72
N THR A 338 -20.08 -23.79 -7.68
CA THR A 338 -20.60 -24.62 -8.78
C THR A 338 -22.11 -24.47 -9.02
N SER A 339 -22.61 -23.24 -9.10
CA SER A 339 -23.99 -22.92 -9.46
C SER A 339 -24.05 -22.58 -10.96
N PRO A 340 -25.00 -23.15 -11.72
CA PRO A 340 -25.21 -22.80 -13.13
C PRO A 340 -25.34 -21.30 -13.40
N ASP A 341 -26.08 -20.61 -12.54
CA ASP A 341 -26.43 -19.19 -12.71
C ASP A 341 -25.27 -18.25 -12.35
N LEU A 342 -24.27 -18.74 -11.61
CA LEU A 342 -23.10 -17.98 -11.21
C LEU A 342 -21.91 -18.12 -12.18
N LEU A 343 -21.86 -19.15 -13.04
CA LEU A 343 -20.68 -19.40 -13.87
C LEU A 343 -20.34 -18.24 -14.83
N ASP A 344 -21.35 -17.54 -15.38
CA ASP A 344 -21.13 -16.34 -16.21
C ASP A 344 -20.50 -15.19 -15.40
N LEU A 345 -20.84 -15.08 -14.10
CA LEU A 345 -20.32 -14.07 -13.19
C LEU A 345 -18.92 -14.44 -12.66
N GLU A 346 -18.68 -15.73 -12.38
CA GLU A 346 -17.34 -16.26 -12.07
C GLU A 346 -16.40 -16.04 -13.27
N ILE A 347 -16.81 -16.40 -14.51
CA ILE A 347 -16.01 -16.17 -15.73
C ILE A 347 -15.77 -14.67 -15.97
N ALA A 348 -16.64 -13.77 -15.51
CA ALA A 348 -16.45 -12.32 -15.56
C ALA A 348 -15.41 -11.79 -14.55
N ASP A 349 -15.10 -12.52 -13.47
CA ASP A 349 -14.07 -12.12 -12.51
C ASP A 349 -12.62 -12.41 -12.95
N THR A 350 -11.75 -11.43 -12.73
CA THR A 350 -10.30 -11.51 -12.89
C THR A 350 -9.63 -12.58 -12.02
N HIS A 351 -10.07 -12.77 -10.77
CA HIS A 351 -9.44 -13.72 -9.85
C HIS A 351 -9.79 -15.17 -10.22
N PHE A 352 -11.05 -15.45 -10.54
CA PHE A 352 -11.48 -16.75 -11.07
C PHE A 352 -10.78 -17.10 -12.40
N ARG A 353 -10.73 -16.17 -13.38
CA ARG A 353 -9.96 -16.38 -14.62
C ARG A 353 -8.49 -16.73 -14.34
N ARG A 354 -7.86 -16.06 -13.37
CA ARG A 354 -6.47 -16.35 -12.94
C ARG A 354 -6.32 -17.70 -12.25
N GLN A 355 -7.27 -18.10 -11.40
CA GLN A 355 -7.28 -19.40 -10.74
C GLN A 355 -7.39 -20.53 -11.77
N PHE A 356 -8.32 -20.44 -12.72
CA PHE A 356 -8.45 -21.40 -13.82
C PHE A 356 -7.18 -21.49 -14.68
N LEU A 357 -6.64 -20.35 -15.14
CA LEU A 357 -5.42 -20.34 -15.95
C LEU A 357 -4.20 -20.86 -15.17
N PHE A 358 -4.12 -20.64 -13.86
CA PHE A 358 -3.07 -21.18 -13.01
C PHE A 358 -3.21 -22.70 -12.81
N GLN A 359 -4.42 -23.21 -12.54
CA GLN A 359 -4.70 -24.65 -12.48
C GLN A 359 -4.34 -25.36 -13.79
N LEU A 360 -4.71 -24.76 -14.93
CA LEU A 360 -4.34 -25.26 -16.26
C LEU A 360 -2.83 -25.31 -16.46
N LEU A 361 -2.09 -24.25 -16.08
CA LEU A 361 -0.63 -24.25 -16.18
C LEU A 361 0.04 -25.26 -15.25
N VAL A 362 -0.41 -25.42 -14.00
CA VAL A 362 0.10 -26.44 -13.06
C VAL A 362 -0.09 -27.84 -13.65
N LEU A 363 -1.29 -28.17 -14.13
CA LEU A 363 -1.55 -29.48 -14.73
C LEU A 363 -0.70 -29.72 -15.99
N LEU A 364 -0.60 -28.75 -16.89
CA LEU A 364 0.18 -28.91 -18.12
C LEU A 364 1.68 -29.08 -17.86
N HIS A 365 2.26 -28.38 -16.87
CA HIS A 365 3.65 -28.59 -16.45
C HIS A 365 3.84 -29.95 -15.75
N HIS A 366 2.87 -30.41 -14.97
CA HIS A 366 2.88 -31.77 -14.40
C HIS A 366 2.88 -32.82 -15.52
N LEU A 367 2.04 -32.68 -16.55
CA LEU A 367 2.00 -33.58 -17.71
C LEU A 367 3.33 -33.63 -18.50
N GLN A 368 4.07 -32.52 -18.59
CA GLN A 368 5.41 -32.52 -19.19
C GLN A 368 6.42 -33.42 -18.45
N THR A 369 6.20 -33.77 -17.17
CA THR A 369 7.05 -34.73 -16.46
C THR A 369 6.84 -36.20 -16.89
N PHE A 370 5.77 -36.48 -17.65
CA PHE A 370 5.40 -37.84 -18.09
C PHE A 370 5.74 -38.13 -19.56
N THR A 371 6.61 -37.34 -20.21
CA THR A 371 7.17 -37.70 -21.52
C THR A 371 8.13 -38.90 -21.43
N LYS A 372 8.37 -39.57 -22.55
CA LYS A 372 9.34 -40.69 -22.63
C LYS A 372 10.75 -40.29 -22.15
N GLU A 373 11.18 -39.07 -22.48
CA GLU A 373 12.47 -38.50 -22.08
C GLU A 373 12.52 -38.18 -20.59
N ALA A 374 11.50 -37.52 -20.04
CA ALA A 374 11.45 -37.20 -18.62
C ALA A 374 11.45 -38.46 -17.75
N LYS A 375 10.67 -39.48 -18.13
CA LYS A 375 10.62 -40.79 -17.45
C LYS A 375 11.98 -41.51 -17.45
N ALA A 376 12.80 -41.35 -18.48
CA ALA A 376 14.15 -41.93 -18.53
C ALA A 376 15.12 -41.35 -17.49
N THR A 377 14.80 -40.20 -16.88
CA THR A 377 15.62 -39.58 -15.81
C THR A 377 15.29 -40.07 -14.40
N TRP A 378 14.25 -40.90 -14.22
CA TRP A 378 13.74 -41.28 -12.90
C TRP A 378 14.59 -42.36 -12.22
N VAL A 379 15.29 -41.97 -11.14
CA VAL A 379 16.34 -42.78 -10.50
C VAL A 379 15.82 -43.94 -9.65
N THR A 380 14.56 -43.95 -9.17
CA THR A 380 14.10 -44.97 -8.21
C THR A 380 12.62 -45.37 -8.36
N PRO A 381 12.29 -46.67 -8.50
CA PRO A 381 10.91 -47.15 -8.66
C PRO A 381 10.07 -47.18 -7.36
N ARG A 382 10.48 -46.47 -6.30
CA ARG A 382 9.81 -46.50 -4.98
C ARG A 382 8.85 -45.33 -4.73
N ASN A 383 8.93 -44.25 -5.49
CA ASN A 383 8.08 -43.07 -5.28
C ASN A 383 6.80 -43.15 -6.12
N ARG A 384 5.76 -43.78 -5.57
CA ARG A 384 4.44 -43.92 -6.23
C ARG A 384 3.80 -42.59 -6.60
N SER A 385 4.12 -41.50 -5.89
CA SER A 385 3.59 -40.18 -6.21
C SER A 385 4.01 -39.59 -7.55
N LEU A 386 4.97 -40.22 -8.24
CA LEU A 386 5.43 -39.85 -9.57
C LEU A 386 5.12 -40.94 -10.62
N GLN A 387 4.43 -42.03 -10.24
CA GLN A 387 4.22 -43.21 -11.10
C GLN A 387 2.79 -43.23 -11.68
N MET A 388 2.53 -42.30 -12.61
CA MET A 388 1.29 -42.29 -13.39
C MET A 388 1.43 -43.16 -14.64
N GLU A 389 0.44 -44.03 -14.89
CA GLU A 389 0.39 -44.92 -16.07
C GLU A 389 -0.08 -44.20 -17.36
N PHE A 390 0.27 -42.92 -17.47
CA PHE A 390 0.07 -42.07 -18.65
C PHE A 390 1.43 -41.68 -19.23
N THR A 391 1.56 -41.63 -20.55
CA THR A 391 2.77 -41.13 -21.24
C THR A 391 2.36 -40.13 -22.31
N LEU A 392 2.95 -38.93 -22.29
CA LEU A 392 2.70 -37.90 -23.29
C LEU A 392 3.58 -38.16 -24.53
N GLU A 393 2.96 -38.20 -25.72
CA GLU A 393 3.63 -38.61 -26.97
C GLU A 393 3.32 -37.68 -28.14
N GLY A 394 4.29 -37.50 -29.05
CA GLY A 394 4.11 -36.87 -30.36
C GLY A 394 3.40 -35.51 -30.30
N ASP A 395 2.36 -35.37 -31.13
CA ASP A 395 1.57 -34.15 -31.30
C ASP A 395 0.96 -33.62 -29.99
N ALA A 396 0.71 -34.50 -29.00
CA ALA A 396 0.22 -34.10 -27.68
C ALA A 396 1.27 -33.29 -26.89
N ILE A 397 2.57 -33.55 -27.09
CA ILE A 397 3.66 -32.76 -26.48
C ILE A 397 3.66 -31.34 -27.06
N GLN A 398 3.44 -31.21 -28.38
CA GLN A 398 3.32 -29.91 -29.04
C GLN A 398 2.06 -29.17 -28.56
N TRP A 399 0.88 -29.82 -28.55
CA TRP A 399 -0.36 -29.20 -28.07
C TRP A 399 -0.26 -28.73 -26.61
N VAL A 400 0.37 -29.51 -25.72
CA VAL A 400 0.61 -29.09 -24.32
C VAL A 400 1.49 -27.84 -24.27
N SER A 401 2.57 -27.81 -25.05
CA SER A 401 3.51 -26.69 -25.10
C SER A 401 2.88 -25.41 -25.68
N ASP A 402 2.10 -25.54 -26.75
CA ASP A 402 1.34 -24.44 -27.34
C ASP A 402 0.25 -23.92 -26.39
N THR A 403 -0.41 -24.81 -25.64
CA THR A 403 -1.45 -24.43 -24.66
C THR A 403 -0.83 -23.72 -23.45
N ILE A 404 0.35 -24.13 -22.98
CA ILE A 404 1.12 -23.39 -21.99
C ILE A 404 1.44 -21.98 -22.49
N ALA A 405 1.92 -21.85 -23.74
CA ALA A 405 2.22 -20.54 -24.33
C ALA A 405 0.97 -19.65 -24.45
N ARG A 406 -0.17 -20.20 -24.89
CA ARG A 406 -1.47 -19.49 -24.93
C ARG A 406 -1.90 -19.04 -23.52
N ALA A 407 -1.91 -19.94 -22.54
CA ALA A 407 -2.36 -19.64 -21.17
C ALA A 407 -1.49 -18.58 -20.48
N PHE A 408 -0.16 -18.60 -20.69
CA PHE A 408 0.72 -17.53 -20.21
C PHE A 408 0.45 -16.19 -20.89
N GLU A 409 0.11 -16.17 -22.17
CA GLU A 409 -0.20 -14.91 -22.87
C GLU A 409 -1.55 -14.34 -22.43
N GLU A 410 -2.58 -15.16 -22.21
CA GLU A 410 -3.82 -14.67 -21.59
C GLU A 410 -3.58 -14.14 -20.17
N LEU A 411 -2.79 -14.84 -19.33
CA LEU A 411 -2.41 -14.35 -17.99
C LEU A 411 -1.74 -12.98 -18.04
N ARG A 412 -0.80 -12.75 -18.97
CA ARG A 412 -0.15 -11.44 -19.17
C ARG A 412 -1.14 -10.33 -19.52
N GLN A 413 -2.27 -10.67 -20.14
CA GLN A 413 -3.30 -9.73 -20.58
C GLN A 413 -4.40 -9.48 -19.53
N THR A 414 -4.58 -10.34 -18.52
CA THR A 414 -5.48 -10.07 -17.38
C THR A 414 -5.03 -8.84 -16.57
N ALA A 415 -5.94 -7.92 -16.24
CA ALA A 415 -5.65 -6.90 -15.23
C ALA A 415 -5.96 -7.44 -13.82
N PRO A 416 -5.47 -6.77 -12.74
CA PRO A 416 -4.40 -5.77 -12.72
C PRO A 416 -3.00 -6.43 -12.81
N ALA A 417 -2.06 -5.78 -13.51
CA ALA A 417 -0.64 -6.16 -13.58
C ALA A 417 -0.32 -7.60 -14.05
N GLY A 418 -1.11 -8.16 -14.98
CA GLY A 418 -1.00 -9.55 -15.44
C GLY A 418 0.39 -10.04 -15.86
N ARG A 419 1.25 -9.17 -16.42
CA ARG A 419 2.65 -9.53 -16.72
C ARG A 419 3.45 -9.90 -15.48
N VAL A 420 3.38 -9.10 -14.42
CA VAL A 420 4.08 -9.38 -13.15
C VAL A 420 3.51 -10.64 -12.49
N PHE A 421 2.20 -10.87 -12.62
CA PHE A 421 1.57 -12.10 -12.17
C PHE A 421 2.04 -13.33 -12.97
N ALA A 422 2.14 -13.23 -14.29
CA ALA A 422 2.66 -14.29 -15.16
C ALA A 422 4.14 -14.61 -14.87
N ASP A 423 4.98 -13.60 -14.64
CA ASP A 423 6.39 -13.78 -14.26
C ASP A 423 6.52 -14.46 -12.88
N ALA A 424 5.64 -14.09 -11.93
CA ALA A 424 5.56 -14.77 -10.63
C ALA A 424 5.08 -16.22 -10.75
N VAL A 425 4.08 -16.51 -11.59
CA VAL A 425 3.59 -17.88 -11.88
C VAL A 425 4.68 -18.73 -12.52
N ALA A 426 5.44 -18.21 -13.48
CA ALA A 426 6.60 -18.90 -14.04
C ALA A 426 7.67 -19.19 -12.96
N GLY A 427 7.91 -18.23 -12.07
CA GLY A 427 8.80 -18.40 -10.91
C GLY A 427 8.31 -19.39 -9.86
N VAL A 428 7.00 -19.67 -9.77
CA VAL A 428 6.41 -20.72 -8.93
C VAL A 428 6.54 -22.09 -9.59
N LEU A 429 6.17 -22.23 -10.85
CA LEU A 429 6.24 -23.48 -11.61
C LEU A 429 7.69 -24.00 -11.73
N GLU A 430 8.68 -23.11 -11.87
CA GLU A 430 10.10 -23.45 -11.85
C GLU A 430 10.63 -23.86 -10.45
N ARG A 431 9.95 -23.48 -9.36
CA ARG A 431 10.21 -24.04 -8.00
C ARG A 431 9.53 -25.39 -7.84
N GLU A 432 8.31 -25.54 -8.32
CA GLU A 432 7.57 -26.81 -8.32
C GLU A 432 8.34 -27.91 -9.07
N ARG A 433 8.88 -27.60 -10.26
CA ARG A 433 9.75 -28.50 -11.02
C ARG A 433 10.98 -28.97 -10.22
N LYS A 434 11.57 -28.08 -9.42
CA LYS A 434 12.70 -28.41 -8.52
C LYS A 434 12.25 -29.23 -7.30
N TRP A 435 11.08 -28.95 -6.76
CA TRP A 435 10.48 -29.68 -5.65
C TRP A 435 10.12 -31.13 -6.06
N VAL A 436 9.50 -31.31 -7.23
CA VAL A 436 9.23 -32.63 -7.83
C VAL A 436 10.51 -33.44 -8.02
N ARG A 437 11.61 -32.79 -8.44
CA ARG A 437 12.93 -33.45 -8.55
C ARG A 437 13.53 -33.81 -7.19
N TRP A 438 13.53 -32.92 -6.20
CA TRP A 438 14.00 -33.26 -4.85
C TRP A 438 13.17 -34.42 -4.23
N LYS A 439 11.89 -34.50 -4.58
CA LYS A 439 11.00 -35.61 -4.24
C LYS A 439 11.29 -36.91 -5.00
N SER A 440 11.73 -36.86 -6.28
CA SER A 440 12.23 -38.05 -6.99
C SER A 440 13.52 -38.56 -6.34
N ASP A 441 14.34 -37.64 -5.85
CA ASP A 441 15.63 -37.89 -5.20
C ASP A 441 15.47 -38.29 -3.71
N LEU A 442 14.30 -38.88 -3.39
CA LEU A 442 13.89 -39.43 -2.08
C LEU A 442 13.90 -38.45 -0.88
N CYS A 443 13.69 -37.16 -1.13
CA CYS A 443 13.59 -36.13 -0.08
C CYS A 443 14.84 -36.06 0.81
N SER A 444 16.02 -35.89 0.20
CA SER A 444 17.29 -35.74 0.94
C SER A 444 17.20 -34.59 1.98
N PRO A 445 17.66 -34.79 3.24
CA PRO A 445 17.55 -33.76 4.26
C PRO A 445 18.15 -32.41 3.85
N PHE A 446 17.43 -31.33 4.14
CA PHE A 446 17.92 -29.96 3.92
C PHE A 446 18.96 -29.53 4.97
N ASP A 447 19.00 -30.25 6.10
CA ASP A 447 19.85 -29.94 7.23
C ASP A 447 21.33 -30.16 6.85
N ARG A 448 22.09 -29.06 6.82
CA ARG A 448 23.54 -29.15 6.96
C ARG A 448 23.83 -29.70 8.35
N GLU A 449 24.71 -30.69 8.44
CA GLU A 449 25.16 -31.22 9.72
C GLU A 449 25.60 -30.07 10.65
N PRO A 450 25.17 -30.07 11.93
CA PRO A 450 25.59 -29.04 12.87
C PRO A 450 27.12 -29.06 12.98
N GLN A 451 27.76 -27.89 12.84
CA GLN A 451 29.21 -27.82 12.71
C GLN A 451 29.93 -28.50 13.89
N PRO A 452 30.99 -29.30 13.64
CA PRO A 452 31.58 -30.17 14.64
C PRO A 452 32.39 -29.40 15.70
N GLY A 453 31.71 -29.06 16.81
CA GLY A 453 32.33 -28.79 18.10
C GLY A 453 32.94 -27.39 18.30
N PRO A 454 33.49 -27.13 19.50
CA PRO A 454 33.83 -25.79 19.97
C PRO A 454 35.08 -25.15 19.31
N ASN A 455 35.83 -25.87 18.46
CA ASN A 455 37.11 -25.39 17.91
C ASN A 455 36.98 -24.69 16.54
N LEU A 456 35.81 -24.10 16.24
CA LEU A 456 35.65 -23.13 15.14
C LEU A 456 36.63 -21.93 15.28
N GLU A 457 36.99 -21.62 16.53
CA GLU A 457 38.02 -20.66 16.94
C GLU A 457 39.46 -21.01 16.50
N GLU A 458 39.75 -22.27 16.15
CA GLU A 458 41.06 -22.69 15.66
C GLU A 458 41.07 -22.95 14.16
N SER A 459 40.09 -23.71 13.63
CA SER A 459 40.04 -24.08 12.21
C SER A 459 39.96 -22.87 11.26
N THR A 460 39.43 -21.75 11.74
CA THR A 460 39.36 -20.49 10.99
C THR A 460 40.46 -19.48 11.33
N ARG A 461 41.43 -19.81 12.22
CA ARG A 461 42.44 -18.84 12.71
C ARG A 461 43.22 -18.20 11.56
N SER A 462 43.81 -18.99 10.67
CA SER A 462 44.59 -18.46 9.53
C SER A 462 43.76 -17.57 8.59
N LYS A 463 42.46 -17.88 8.39
CA LYS A 463 41.56 -17.00 7.64
C LYS A 463 41.24 -15.72 8.40
N ARG A 464 41.07 -15.76 9.72
CA ARG A 464 40.87 -14.57 10.57
C ARG A 464 42.14 -13.75 10.73
N GLU A 465 43.33 -14.33 10.66
CA GLU A 465 44.60 -13.60 10.58
C GLU A 465 44.76 -12.91 9.21
N GLY A 466 44.36 -13.56 8.12
CA GLY A 466 44.24 -12.93 6.79
C GLY A 466 43.26 -11.75 6.79
N MET A 467 42.10 -11.90 7.42
CA MET A 467 41.09 -10.83 7.61
C MET A 467 41.43 -9.82 8.73
N ARG A 468 42.59 -9.98 9.41
CA ARG A 468 43.11 -9.05 10.42
C ARG A 468 44.34 -8.27 9.93
N LYS A 469 44.79 -8.50 8.70
CA LYS A 469 45.62 -7.53 8.00
C LYS A 469 44.69 -6.49 7.39
N ASP A 470 44.91 -5.23 7.73
CA ASP A 470 44.21 -4.13 7.10
C ASP A 470 44.47 -4.15 5.58
N PRO A 471 43.48 -3.84 4.73
CA PRO A 471 43.68 -3.70 3.29
C PRO A 471 44.73 -2.63 2.97
N GLU A 472 45.38 -2.74 1.80
CA GLU A 472 46.14 -1.62 1.25
C GLU A 472 45.23 -0.39 1.10
N GLU A 473 45.76 0.81 1.41
CA GLU A 473 44.95 2.04 1.37
C GLU A 473 44.37 2.27 -0.03
N TRP A 474 43.06 2.52 -0.07
CA TRP A 474 42.34 2.73 -1.32
C TRP A 474 42.83 4.03 -1.98
N SER A 475 43.19 3.98 -3.26
CA SER A 475 43.72 5.13 -4.01
C SER A 475 42.77 6.35 -4.06
N HIS A 476 41.50 6.14 -3.68
CA HIS A 476 40.45 7.13 -3.58
C HIS A 476 39.67 6.87 -2.28
N SER A 477 39.68 7.81 -1.34
CA SER A 477 39.13 7.63 0.02
C SER A 477 37.61 7.35 0.04
N LEU A 478 36.88 7.74 -1.01
CA LEU A 478 35.47 7.38 -1.23
C LEU A 478 35.26 6.40 -2.40
N GLY A 479 36.23 5.51 -2.67
CA GLY A 479 36.10 4.40 -3.62
C GLY A 479 36.07 4.78 -5.10
N SER A 480 36.02 6.07 -5.43
CA SER A 480 36.23 6.59 -6.79
C SER A 480 36.79 8.02 -6.76
N ALA A 481 37.53 8.39 -7.80
CA ALA A 481 38.12 9.72 -7.91
C ALA A 481 37.07 10.86 -7.83
N PRO A 482 35.94 10.83 -8.57
CA PRO A 482 34.97 11.93 -8.53
C PRO A 482 34.27 12.09 -7.17
N LEU A 483 34.00 11.00 -6.45
CA LEU A 483 33.43 11.10 -5.10
C LEU A 483 34.43 11.69 -4.11
N THR A 484 35.70 11.29 -4.23
CA THR A 484 36.79 11.80 -3.38
C THR A 484 36.98 13.30 -3.60
N GLU A 485 37.07 13.73 -4.86
CA GLU A 485 37.14 15.14 -5.27
C GLU A 485 35.96 15.96 -4.73
N ILE A 486 34.72 15.46 -4.84
CA ILE A 486 33.51 16.12 -4.30
C ILE A 486 33.56 16.27 -2.76
N TRP A 487 34.12 15.29 -2.05
CA TRP A 487 34.19 15.31 -0.58
C TRP A 487 35.34 16.17 -0.04
N GLU A 488 36.37 16.38 -0.85
CA GLU A 488 37.44 17.35 -0.62
C GLU A 488 36.97 18.80 -0.86
N MET A 489 35.83 19.02 -1.53
CA MET A 489 35.18 20.34 -1.62
C MET A 489 34.59 20.85 -0.28
N GLY A 490 34.54 20.00 0.76
CA GLY A 490 34.56 20.46 2.16
C GLY A 490 33.22 20.69 2.88
N TYR A 491 32.06 20.57 2.22
CA TYR A 491 30.75 20.72 2.89
C TYR A 491 30.51 19.58 3.91
N ARG A 492 30.42 19.91 5.21
CA ARG A 492 30.37 18.90 6.29
C ARG A 492 29.43 19.26 7.44
N ASP A 493 29.12 20.53 7.65
CA ASP A 493 28.45 21.03 8.86
C ASP A 493 27.10 21.69 8.56
N LEU A 494 26.20 21.76 9.55
CA LEU A 494 24.96 22.53 9.41
C LEU A 494 25.25 24.04 9.25
N GLY A 495 26.38 24.53 9.74
CA GLY A 495 26.86 25.90 9.51
C GLY A 495 27.17 26.22 8.04
N ASP A 496 27.55 25.21 7.24
CA ASP A 496 27.69 25.35 5.77
C ASP A 496 26.32 25.52 5.07
N LEU A 497 25.23 25.23 5.78
CA LEU A 497 23.85 25.40 5.35
C LEU A 497 23.15 26.62 5.99
N GLU A 498 23.69 27.18 7.08
CA GLU A 498 23.21 28.44 7.68
C GLU A 498 23.62 29.69 6.88
N ASN A 499 24.69 29.59 6.07
CA ASN A 499 24.85 30.42 4.89
C ASN A 499 24.62 29.59 3.63
N PRO A 500 23.36 29.34 3.21
CA PRO A 500 23.11 28.81 1.88
C PRO A 500 23.81 29.73 0.87
N PHE A 501 24.47 29.16 -0.14
CA PHE A 501 24.79 29.93 -1.33
C PHE A 501 23.46 30.25 -2.03
N GLN A 502 22.78 31.31 -1.57
CA GLN A 502 21.66 31.90 -2.27
C GLN A 502 22.18 32.31 -3.64
N PRO A 503 21.73 31.67 -4.73
CA PRO A 503 21.99 32.18 -6.06
C PRO A 503 21.14 33.44 -6.14
N GLY A 504 21.78 34.59 -5.94
CA GLY A 504 21.10 35.88 -6.04
C GLY A 504 20.48 36.06 -7.43
N ASP A 505 19.72 37.13 -7.59
CA ASP A 505 19.19 37.53 -8.89
C ASP A 505 20.30 37.48 -9.96
N VAL A 506 19.98 37.00 -11.17
CA VAL A 506 20.90 37.01 -12.33
C VAL A 506 21.52 38.41 -12.51
N LYS A 507 20.74 39.45 -12.18
CA LYS A 507 21.12 40.86 -12.07
C LYS A 507 22.33 41.13 -11.16
N ASP A 508 22.48 40.42 -10.04
CA ASP A 508 23.61 40.55 -9.12
C ASP A 508 24.87 39.83 -9.60
N PHE A 509 24.72 38.71 -10.30
CA PHE A 509 25.85 38.11 -11.01
C PHE A 509 26.37 39.03 -12.13
N VAL A 510 25.48 39.69 -12.87
CA VAL A 510 25.86 40.73 -13.86
C VAL A 510 26.62 41.89 -13.21
N LYS A 511 26.26 42.32 -12.00
CA LYS A 511 27.02 43.33 -11.24
C LYS A 511 28.44 42.84 -10.90
N LYS A 512 28.57 41.59 -10.41
CA LYS A 512 29.87 40.98 -10.05
C LYS A 512 30.80 40.85 -11.27
N ILE A 513 30.28 40.38 -12.41
CA ILE A 513 31.06 40.25 -13.66
C ILE A 513 31.64 41.61 -14.09
N LYS A 514 30.83 42.68 -14.08
CA LYS A 514 31.27 44.05 -14.38
C LYS A 514 32.32 44.57 -13.39
N LEU A 515 32.26 44.14 -12.13
CA LEU A 515 33.21 44.54 -11.08
C LEU A 515 34.58 43.86 -11.26
N GLU A 516 34.63 42.59 -11.68
CA GLU A 516 35.89 41.94 -12.04
C GLU A 516 36.49 42.50 -13.34
N ASP A 517 35.68 42.86 -14.35
CA ASP A 517 36.17 43.55 -15.56
C ASP A 517 36.87 44.88 -15.21
N ASN A 518 36.29 45.69 -14.31
CA ASN A 518 36.92 46.92 -13.82
C ASN A 518 38.24 46.66 -13.09
N ARG A 519 38.36 45.55 -12.34
CA ARG A 519 39.61 45.14 -11.66
C ARG A 519 40.68 44.69 -12.66
N ILE A 520 40.30 43.92 -13.67
CA ILE A 520 41.20 43.48 -14.76
C ILE A 520 41.73 44.70 -15.51
N GLU A 521 40.88 45.68 -15.84
CA GLU A 521 41.29 46.90 -16.52
C GLU A 521 42.21 47.77 -15.63
N MET A 522 41.91 47.89 -14.34
CA MET A 522 42.78 48.60 -13.38
C MET A 522 44.17 47.91 -13.26
N ARG A 523 44.22 46.57 -13.17
CA ARG A 523 45.48 45.82 -13.11
C ARG A 523 46.31 46.01 -14.39
N LYS A 524 45.66 45.94 -15.57
CA LYS A 524 46.31 46.21 -16.88
C LYS A 524 46.88 47.64 -16.95
N LYS A 525 46.17 48.66 -16.43
CA LYS A 525 46.65 50.05 -16.31
C LYS A 525 47.82 50.22 -15.31
N ILE A 526 47.86 49.44 -14.23
CA ILE A 526 48.97 49.45 -13.25
C ILE A 526 50.23 48.83 -13.86
N LEU A 527 50.10 47.68 -14.54
CA LEU A 527 51.23 47.00 -15.18
C LEU A 527 51.86 47.85 -16.29
N ALA A 528 51.07 48.56 -17.09
CA ALA A 528 51.58 49.51 -18.09
C ALA A 528 52.48 50.59 -17.44
N ARG A 529 52.00 51.24 -16.37
CA ARG A 529 52.78 52.23 -15.61
C ARG A 529 54.01 51.65 -14.91
N GLN A 530 54.00 50.37 -14.55
CA GLN A 530 55.19 49.68 -14.03
C GLN A 530 56.19 49.39 -15.14
N ALA A 531 55.75 48.95 -16.32
CA ALA A 531 56.61 48.74 -17.49
C ALA A 531 57.29 50.05 -17.94
N GLU A 532 56.56 51.16 -18.01
CA GLU A 532 57.10 52.51 -18.26
C GLU A 532 58.20 52.89 -17.26
N ARG A 533 57.96 52.68 -15.96
CA ARG A 533 58.94 52.95 -14.90
C ARG A 533 60.18 52.04 -14.99
N VAL A 534 60.01 50.77 -15.32
CA VAL A 534 61.12 49.81 -15.50
C VAL A 534 61.94 50.15 -16.76
N ALA A 535 61.29 50.60 -17.84
CA ALA A 535 61.98 51.08 -19.04
C ALA A 535 62.81 52.35 -18.73
N ALA A 536 62.23 53.33 -18.04
CA ALA A 536 62.95 54.53 -17.59
C ALA A 536 64.11 54.20 -16.63
N ALA A 537 63.92 53.25 -15.71
CA ALA A 537 64.97 52.79 -14.81
C ALA A 537 66.09 52.05 -15.57
N ARG A 538 65.78 51.22 -16.57
CA ARG A 538 66.78 50.57 -17.44
C ARG A 538 67.56 51.58 -18.28
N ALA A 539 66.89 52.58 -18.86
CA ALA A 539 67.57 53.67 -19.57
C ALA A 539 68.55 54.43 -18.64
N LYS A 540 68.15 54.68 -17.39
CA LYS A 540 69.02 55.33 -16.39
C LYS A 540 70.17 54.42 -15.93
N ALA A 541 69.95 53.11 -15.81
CA ALA A 541 70.98 52.14 -15.44
C ALA A 541 72.03 51.95 -16.56
N ALA A 542 71.59 51.89 -17.82
CA ALA A 542 72.48 51.79 -18.99
C ALA A 542 73.41 53.02 -19.14
N ALA A 543 72.97 54.19 -18.69
CA ALA A 543 73.80 55.40 -18.63
C ALA A 543 74.87 55.36 -17.53
N THR A 544 74.75 54.47 -16.53
CA THR A 544 75.70 54.32 -15.41
C THR A 544 76.63 53.11 -15.51
N SER A 545 76.44 52.21 -16.48
CA SER A 545 77.29 51.01 -16.67
C SER A 545 78.44 51.21 -17.68
N ALA A 546 78.82 52.46 -17.96
CA ALA A 546 79.75 52.83 -19.03
C ALA A 546 81.13 53.31 -18.53
N SER A 547 81.71 52.64 -17.52
CA SER A 547 83.02 53.02 -16.96
C SER A 547 83.88 51.85 -16.46
N THR A 548 84.87 51.47 -17.27
CA THR A 548 86.15 50.79 -16.92
C THR A 548 86.12 49.31 -16.40
N PRO A 549 87.22 48.52 -16.56
CA PRO A 549 87.08 47.09 -16.91
C PRO A 549 87.99 46.05 -16.19
N ASN A 550 87.73 44.77 -16.50
CA ASN A 550 88.54 43.53 -16.44
C ASN A 550 89.92 43.45 -15.75
N THR A 551 90.09 42.34 -15.01
CA THR A 551 91.25 41.42 -14.98
C THR A 551 90.70 40.06 -14.48
N GLN A 552 90.80 38.90 -15.15
CA GLN A 552 91.97 38.01 -15.39
C GLN A 552 92.65 37.53 -14.07
N GLU A 553 93.03 36.25 -13.86
CA GLU A 553 93.24 35.11 -14.78
C GLU A 553 93.21 33.69 -14.13
N ASN A 554 93.08 32.64 -14.97
CA ASN A 554 93.60 31.23 -14.93
C ASN A 554 93.61 30.32 -13.66
N ALA A 555 92.89 29.17 -13.74
CA ALA A 555 93.31 27.72 -13.81
C ALA A 555 94.54 27.15 -13.00
N PRO A 556 94.82 25.81 -12.93
CA PRO A 556 94.09 24.59 -13.37
C PRO A 556 94.04 23.37 -12.36
N GLU A 557 93.30 22.32 -12.76
CA GLU A 557 93.44 20.85 -12.54
C GLU A 557 94.08 20.14 -11.29
N SER A 558 93.22 19.36 -10.60
CA SER A 558 93.33 17.89 -10.35
C SER A 558 93.88 17.23 -9.04
N THR A 559 93.34 16.03 -8.77
CA THR A 559 93.79 14.88 -7.91
C THR A 559 93.48 14.79 -6.39
N LYS A 560 92.69 13.74 -6.05
CA LYS A 560 92.77 12.74 -4.94
C LYS A 560 92.86 13.13 -3.43
N SER A 561 92.16 12.31 -2.62
CA SER A 561 92.43 11.97 -1.19
C SER A 561 91.97 12.96 -0.07
N SER A 562 92.67 13.03 1.08
CA SER A 562 92.05 12.90 2.43
C SER A 562 92.17 14.05 3.47
N THR A 563 91.28 14.05 4.50
CA THR A 563 91.34 14.95 5.69
C THR A 563 92.40 14.55 6.71
N SER A 564 92.53 15.47 7.67
CA SER A 564 93.13 15.36 8.99
C SER A 564 94.62 15.09 8.96
N PRO A 565 95.39 15.84 9.74
CA PRO A 565 95.26 15.85 11.20
C PRO A 565 94.64 17.18 11.69
N SER A 566 94.76 17.68 12.92
CA SER A 566 95.56 17.25 14.08
C SER A 566 95.21 15.84 14.59
N THR A 567 95.89 15.37 15.64
CA THR A 567 95.65 14.07 16.28
C THR A 567 94.58 14.25 17.35
N PRO A 568 93.28 13.85 17.19
CA PRO A 568 92.50 13.23 16.11
C PRO A 568 92.97 12.09 15.17
N THR A 569 93.64 12.32 14.01
CA THR A 569 93.93 11.31 12.94
C THR A 569 92.69 10.95 12.03
N PRO A 570 92.78 10.32 10.81
CA PRO A 570 92.30 10.98 9.54
C PRO A 570 91.39 10.23 8.49
N VAL A 571 90.69 10.96 7.55
CA VAL A 571 90.31 10.67 6.09
C VAL A 571 89.12 11.51 5.45
N VAL A 572 89.11 11.78 4.11
CA VAL A 572 87.95 12.09 3.17
C VAL A 572 88.31 11.70 1.71
N GLY A 573 87.43 11.99 0.72
CA GLY A 573 87.82 12.68 -0.52
C GLY A 573 86.62 13.28 -1.32
N SER A 574 86.86 14.34 -2.09
CA SER A 574 86.03 14.77 -3.24
C SER A 574 86.49 14.02 -4.52
N PRO A 575 86.04 14.33 -5.77
CA PRO A 575 84.81 14.98 -6.29
C PRO A 575 84.20 14.15 -7.48
N LEU A 576 83.49 14.83 -8.42
CA LEU A 576 83.35 14.56 -9.87
C LEU A 576 81.99 14.13 -10.44
N HIS A 577 81.73 14.67 -11.64
CA HIS A 577 80.71 14.30 -12.62
C HIS A 577 81.43 14.05 -13.94
N PRO A 578 81.05 13.03 -14.73
CA PRO A 578 81.19 13.16 -16.18
C PRO A 578 80.05 12.53 -17.02
N SER A 579 80.08 12.87 -18.31
CA SER A 579 79.65 12.07 -19.49
C SER A 579 78.24 11.48 -19.58
N LEU A 580 77.47 12.06 -20.52
CA LEU A 580 76.53 11.34 -21.41
C LEU A 580 77.28 10.25 -22.22
N PRO A 581 76.58 9.26 -22.81
CA PRO A 581 76.31 9.39 -24.25
C PRO A 581 74.88 8.93 -24.65
N ALA A 582 74.59 8.93 -25.95
CA ALA A 582 73.26 8.68 -26.52
C ALA A 582 73.24 7.56 -27.57
N LYS A 583 72.02 7.12 -27.93
CA LYS A 583 71.68 6.19 -29.04
C LYS A 583 72.12 4.72 -28.80
N PRO A 584 71.58 3.72 -29.54
CA PRO A 584 70.79 3.84 -30.78
C PRO A 584 69.48 3.03 -30.82
N GLY A 585 68.71 3.22 -31.90
CA GLY A 585 67.88 2.14 -32.48
C GLY A 585 68.62 1.50 -33.68
N PRO A 586 67.96 0.75 -34.58
CA PRO A 586 66.61 0.21 -34.53
C PRO A 586 66.61 -1.34 -34.45
N ARG A 587 65.43 -1.98 -34.39
CA ARG A 587 65.15 -3.27 -35.07
C ARG A 587 63.68 -3.69 -35.00
N SER A 588 62.96 -3.52 -36.11
CA SER A 588 62.12 -4.58 -36.67
C SER A 588 63.05 -5.74 -37.16
N PRO A 589 62.59 -6.98 -37.45
CA PRO A 589 61.31 -7.28 -38.10
C PRO A 589 60.62 -8.65 -37.81
N THR A 590 59.45 -8.85 -38.46
CA THR A 590 58.82 -10.16 -38.82
C THR A 590 58.31 -11.07 -37.68
N LYS A 591 57.31 -11.96 -37.90
CA LYS A 591 56.56 -12.34 -39.13
C LYS A 591 55.10 -12.71 -38.83
N ALA A 592 54.22 -12.64 -39.83
CA ALA A 592 52.85 -13.18 -39.78
C ALA A 592 52.83 -14.71 -40.05
N PRO A 593 51.66 -15.39 -40.00
CA PRO A 593 50.85 -15.47 -41.22
C PRO A 593 49.31 -15.42 -41.06
N GLU A 594 48.68 -14.79 -42.07
CA GLU A 594 47.53 -15.24 -42.88
C GLU A 594 46.15 -15.69 -42.30
N ASN A 595 45.13 -15.29 -43.09
CA ASN A 595 43.77 -15.84 -43.26
C ASN A 595 42.71 -15.67 -42.13
N GLY A 596 41.51 -15.15 -42.41
CA GLY A 596 41.08 -14.55 -43.69
C GLY A 596 39.60 -14.18 -43.82
N GLN A 597 39.29 -13.67 -45.02
CA GLN A 597 37.98 -13.43 -45.64
C GLN A 597 37.09 -12.27 -45.11
N ALA A 598 36.84 -11.35 -46.05
CA ALA A 598 35.95 -10.18 -46.02
C ALA A 598 34.49 -10.61 -46.40
N PRO A 599 33.51 -9.78 -46.86
CA PRO A 599 33.67 -8.51 -47.61
C PRO A 599 32.57 -7.40 -47.45
N LEU A 600 32.72 -6.37 -48.30
CA LEU A 600 31.73 -5.39 -48.81
C LEU A 600 31.32 -4.15 -47.98
N THR A 601 31.79 -3.00 -48.47
CA THR A 601 31.10 -1.69 -48.48
C THR A 601 30.16 -1.56 -49.68
N PRO A 602 29.29 -0.53 -49.74
CA PRO A 602 29.54 0.51 -50.75
C PRO A 602 29.44 1.96 -50.22
N SER A 603 29.69 2.95 -51.10
CA SER A 603 30.06 4.35 -50.79
C SER A 603 29.01 5.43 -51.16
N PRO A 604 29.23 6.71 -50.80
CA PRO A 604 28.24 7.80 -50.88
C PRO A 604 28.48 8.80 -52.05
N ALA A 605 27.76 9.92 -52.06
CA ALA A 605 28.00 11.12 -52.87
C ALA A 605 27.29 12.36 -52.25
N PRO A 606 27.53 13.62 -52.68
CA PRO A 606 28.57 14.14 -53.59
C PRO A 606 29.41 15.33 -53.04
N THR A 607 30.38 15.80 -53.83
CA THR A 607 31.10 17.09 -53.71
C THR A 607 31.29 17.69 -55.11
N PRO A 608 31.64 18.99 -55.24
CA PRO A 608 32.47 19.40 -56.38
C PRO A 608 33.63 20.38 -56.07
N THR A 609 34.53 20.48 -57.05
CA THR A 609 35.83 21.21 -57.12
C THR A 609 36.17 21.40 -58.62
N PRO A 610 37.33 21.95 -59.09
CA PRO A 610 38.32 22.91 -58.55
C PRO A 610 38.40 24.17 -59.50
N PRO A 611 39.55 24.82 -59.88
CA PRO A 611 40.75 24.27 -60.54
C PRO A 611 42.14 24.82 -60.06
N ALA A 612 43.23 24.46 -60.74
CA ALA A 612 44.66 24.84 -60.51
C ALA A 612 45.22 25.63 -61.75
N PRO A 613 46.54 25.71 -62.16
CA PRO A 613 47.80 25.07 -61.68
C PRO A 613 49.13 25.92 -61.75
N ALA A 614 50.27 25.30 -61.34
CA ALA A 614 51.66 25.44 -61.91
C ALA A 614 52.45 26.80 -61.82
N ALA A 615 53.80 26.87 -61.84
CA ALA A 615 54.88 25.88 -61.59
C ALA A 615 56.31 26.51 -61.41
N ALA A 616 57.16 25.80 -60.65
CA ALA A 616 58.61 25.51 -60.87
C ALA A 616 59.79 26.54 -60.73
N MET A 617 60.96 25.93 -60.45
CA MET A 617 62.37 26.37 -60.62
C MET A 617 63.16 26.98 -59.42
N THR A 618 64.50 26.85 -59.51
CA THR A 618 65.56 26.89 -58.47
C THR A 618 66.69 27.89 -58.87
N PRO A 619 67.86 28.04 -58.19
CA PRO A 619 68.35 27.72 -56.82
C PRO A 619 69.10 28.90 -56.09
N ALA A 620 69.75 28.59 -54.95
CA ALA A 620 70.97 29.22 -54.39
C ALA A 620 70.90 30.55 -53.58
N ALA A 621 72.04 30.90 -52.96
CA ALA A 621 72.30 31.96 -51.94
C ALA A 621 73.66 32.67 -52.28
N PRO A 622 74.23 33.66 -51.52
CA PRO A 622 73.84 34.21 -50.19
C PRO A 622 73.97 35.76 -50.01
N GLU A 623 73.60 36.26 -48.81
CA GLU A 623 73.95 37.57 -48.20
C GLU A 623 73.48 38.88 -48.93
N ARG A 624 73.33 40.07 -48.30
CA ARG A 624 73.63 40.54 -46.93
C ARG A 624 72.64 41.62 -46.42
N VAL A 625 72.21 41.47 -45.16
CA VAL A 625 71.76 42.45 -44.12
C VAL A 625 71.32 43.88 -44.50
N ALA A 626 70.13 44.27 -44.00
CA ALA A 626 69.87 45.57 -43.35
C ALA A 626 68.99 45.33 -42.10
N THR A 627 69.32 45.90 -40.93
CA THR A 627 68.70 45.57 -39.63
C THR A 627 67.62 46.56 -39.17
N PRO A 628 66.40 46.09 -38.85
CA PRO A 628 65.44 46.82 -38.01
C PRO A 628 65.82 46.81 -36.51
N ALA A 629 65.17 47.67 -35.73
CA ALA A 629 65.38 47.78 -34.27
C ALA A 629 64.84 46.54 -33.50
N PRO A 630 65.38 46.22 -32.31
CA PRO A 630 64.96 45.06 -31.52
C PRO A 630 63.53 45.21 -30.99
N ALA A 631 62.75 44.13 -31.10
CA ALA A 631 61.37 44.07 -30.62
C ALA A 631 61.27 44.09 -29.08
N PRO A 632 60.16 44.59 -28.51
CA PRO A 632 59.91 44.53 -27.07
C PRO A 632 59.80 43.07 -26.60
N ILE A 633 60.50 42.74 -25.51
CA ILE A 633 60.45 41.41 -24.90
C ILE A 633 59.05 41.18 -24.31
N PRO A 634 58.35 40.07 -24.63
CA PRO A 634 57.06 39.77 -24.02
C PRO A 634 57.25 39.49 -22.52
N THR A 635 56.58 40.28 -21.69
CA THR A 635 56.47 39.98 -20.25
C THR A 635 55.59 38.74 -20.04
N PRO A 636 55.90 37.86 -19.08
CA PRO A 636 55.04 36.72 -18.76
C PRO A 636 53.65 37.19 -18.32
N PRO A 637 52.60 36.36 -18.49
CA PRO A 637 51.25 36.69 -18.04
C PRO A 637 51.23 36.92 -16.52
N ASP A 638 50.60 38.01 -16.10
CA ASP A 638 50.44 38.37 -14.70
C ASP A 638 49.39 37.46 -14.04
N GLU A 639 49.81 36.62 -13.08
CA GLU A 639 48.91 35.67 -12.41
C GLU A 639 47.64 36.32 -11.85
N GLN A 640 47.70 37.59 -11.42
CA GLN A 640 46.54 38.28 -10.87
C GLN A 640 45.50 38.56 -11.95
N ILE A 641 45.91 38.85 -13.19
CA ILE A 641 44.99 38.95 -14.34
C ILE A 641 44.36 37.58 -14.62
N THR A 642 45.15 36.50 -14.68
CA THR A 642 44.62 35.15 -14.91
C THR A 642 43.60 34.75 -13.85
N LYS A 643 43.92 34.94 -12.57
CA LYS A 643 43.01 34.66 -11.44
C LYS A 643 41.75 35.53 -11.44
N LEU A 644 41.80 36.76 -11.95
CA LEU A 644 40.61 37.59 -12.13
C LEU A 644 39.75 37.14 -13.32
N GLU A 645 40.38 36.71 -14.42
CA GLU A 645 39.70 36.19 -15.62
C GLU A 645 39.04 34.82 -15.35
N GLU A 646 39.67 33.95 -14.55
CA GLU A 646 39.08 32.72 -13.99
C GLU A 646 37.86 33.02 -13.10
N ASN A 647 37.98 33.98 -12.17
CA ASN A 647 36.86 34.38 -11.32
C ASN A 647 35.70 34.98 -12.13
N LYS A 648 35.98 35.75 -13.19
CA LYS A 648 34.96 36.25 -14.13
C LYS A 648 34.22 35.09 -14.81
N GLN A 649 34.95 34.07 -15.30
CA GLN A 649 34.34 32.88 -15.90
C GLN A 649 33.47 32.11 -14.89
N ARG A 650 33.93 31.97 -13.64
CA ARG A 650 33.17 31.33 -12.56
C ARG A 650 31.84 32.04 -12.28
N TRP A 651 31.84 33.38 -12.21
CA TRP A 651 30.60 34.16 -12.04
C TRP A 651 29.65 34.06 -13.25
N ALA A 652 30.20 34.04 -14.48
CA ALA A 652 29.40 33.86 -15.70
C ALA A 652 28.73 32.48 -15.77
N TRP A 653 29.46 31.42 -15.41
CA TRP A 653 28.92 30.05 -15.37
C TRP A 653 27.83 29.87 -14.29
N LEU A 654 28.03 30.47 -13.11
CA LEU A 654 27.02 30.51 -12.06
C LEU A 654 25.74 31.22 -12.53
N ALA A 655 25.86 32.37 -13.18
CA ALA A 655 24.71 33.11 -13.70
C ALA A 655 23.91 32.31 -14.74
N LEU A 656 24.59 31.69 -15.71
CA LEU A 656 23.97 30.84 -16.74
C LEU A 656 23.28 29.63 -16.13
N ARG A 657 23.89 29.00 -15.11
CA ARG A 657 23.29 27.86 -14.40
C ARG A 657 22.04 28.29 -13.61
N THR A 658 22.10 29.37 -12.85
CA THR A 658 20.94 29.93 -12.13
C THR A 658 19.81 30.27 -13.09
N ALA A 659 20.10 30.94 -14.21
CA ALA A 659 19.10 31.30 -15.20
C ALA A 659 18.51 30.08 -15.93
N ARG A 660 19.29 29.02 -16.19
CA ARG A 660 18.77 27.75 -16.71
C ARG A 660 17.83 27.07 -15.71
N ASP A 661 18.24 27.02 -14.44
CA ASP A 661 17.57 26.26 -13.39
C ASP A 661 16.31 26.97 -12.83
N GLN A 662 16.22 28.31 -12.95
CA GLN A 662 15.07 29.12 -12.49
C GLN A 662 14.25 29.76 -13.64
N HIS A 663 14.85 30.04 -14.78
CA HIS A 663 14.27 30.81 -15.89
C HIS A 663 14.43 30.10 -17.24
N LEU A 664 14.12 28.79 -17.25
CA LEU A 664 14.33 27.87 -18.38
C LEU A 664 13.71 28.37 -19.71
N ALA A 665 12.52 28.97 -19.66
CA ALA A 665 11.82 29.48 -20.83
C ALA A 665 12.51 30.72 -21.43
N GLN A 666 13.05 31.60 -20.58
CA GLN A 666 13.79 32.80 -20.98
C GLN A 666 15.20 32.42 -21.49
N PHE A 667 15.85 31.47 -20.83
CA PHE A 667 17.13 30.89 -21.26
C PHE A 667 17.04 30.29 -22.68
N ALA A 668 15.93 29.60 -22.99
CA ALA A 668 15.68 29.04 -24.33
C ALA A 668 15.43 30.10 -25.42
N LYS A 669 14.91 31.30 -25.08
CA LYS A 669 14.69 32.39 -26.04
C LYS A 669 15.99 33.08 -26.49
N ILE A 670 16.96 33.23 -25.57
CA ILE A 670 18.15 34.08 -25.76
C ILE A 670 19.42 33.27 -26.04
N GLY A 671 19.47 32.00 -25.63
CA GLY A 671 20.60 31.12 -25.88
C GLY A 671 21.80 31.38 -24.96
N THR A 672 22.89 30.65 -25.20
CA THR A 672 24.02 30.49 -24.27
C THR A 672 25.03 31.66 -24.24
N GLY A 673 24.71 32.79 -24.86
CA GLY A 673 25.67 33.87 -25.14
C GLY A 673 25.68 35.06 -24.17
N ASP A 674 24.53 35.70 -23.93
CA ASP A 674 24.47 37.01 -23.27
C ASP A 674 23.61 37.01 -21.99
N ILE A 675 24.31 37.05 -20.85
CA ILE A 675 23.74 37.09 -19.50
C ILE A 675 23.06 38.44 -19.20
N VAL A 676 23.50 39.53 -19.84
CA VAL A 676 22.95 40.88 -19.64
C VAL A 676 21.61 41.03 -20.37
N ALA A 677 21.51 40.53 -21.60
CA ALA A 677 20.25 40.43 -22.33
C ALA A 677 19.25 39.54 -21.59
N LEU A 678 19.69 38.39 -21.09
CA LEU A 678 18.85 37.44 -20.35
C LEU A 678 18.25 38.04 -19.07
N ALA A 679 19.05 38.77 -18.28
CA ALA A 679 18.56 39.48 -17.09
C ALA A 679 17.52 40.57 -17.41
N ALA A 680 17.62 41.23 -18.56
CA ALA A 680 16.69 42.28 -18.98
C ALA A 680 15.33 41.74 -19.51
N GLU A 681 15.29 40.48 -19.96
CA GLU A 681 14.05 39.83 -20.39
C GLU A 681 13.24 39.31 -19.18
N ILE A 682 13.93 38.72 -18.20
CA ILE A 682 13.33 38.19 -16.96
C ILE A 682 12.58 39.29 -16.20
N GLU A 683 13.16 40.49 -16.08
CA GLU A 683 12.52 41.63 -15.40
C GLU A 683 11.22 42.06 -16.11
N ARG A 684 11.21 42.09 -17.44
CA ARG A 684 10.05 42.56 -18.24
C ARG A 684 8.86 41.61 -18.13
N GLU A 685 9.08 40.31 -18.10
CA GLU A 685 8.02 39.32 -17.85
C GLU A 685 7.53 39.37 -16.39
N ARG A 686 8.41 39.68 -15.42
CA ARG A 686 8.02 39.86 -14.01
C ARG A 686 7.12 41.08 -13.80
N GLU A 687 7.45 42.21 -14.42
CA GLU A 687 6.59 43.41 -14.43
C GLU A 687 5.23 43.12 -15.06
N ALA A 688 5.20 42.37 -16.17
CA ALA A 688 3.95 41.96 -16.83
C ALA A 688 3.09 41.01 -15.97
N GLN A 689 3.70 40.11 -15.20
CA GLN A 689 2.99 39.22 -14.27
C GLN A 689 2.39 39.97 -13.08
N ASN A 690 3.14 40.88 -12.45
CA ASN A 690 2.61 41.70 -11.36
C ASN A 690 1.43 42.56 -11.84
N ALA A 691 1.58 43.19 -13.00
CA ALA A 691 0.51 43.96 -13.64
C ALA A 691 -0.68 43.09 -14.10
N ALA A 692 -0.58 41.75 -14.12
CA ALA A 692 -1.72 40.85 -14.34
C ALA A 692 -2.40 40.48 -13.01
N LEU A 693 -1.62 40.28 -11.94
CA LEU A 693 -2.10 39.99 -10.59
C LEU A 693 -3.02 41.12 -10.07
N GLU A 694 -2.56 42.37 -10.18
CA GLU A 694 -3.32 43.57 -9.78
C GLU A 694 -4.65 43.72 -10.55
N ARG A 695 -4.70 43.25 -11.80
CA ARG A 695 -5.95 43.24 -12.60
C ARG A 695 -6.93 42.16 -12.13
N GLY A 696 -6.44 40.99 -11.69
CA GLY A 696 -7.27 39.95 -11.10
C GLY A 696 -7.94 40.39 -9.79
N GLU A 697 -7.18 41.02 -8.89
CA GLU A 697 -7.72 41.52 -7.62
C GLU A 697 -8.75 42.66 -7.79
N ALA A 698 -8.65 43.44 -8.87
CA ALA A 698 -9.65 44.45 -9.22
C ALA A 698 -10.98 43.82 -9.68
N GLN A 699 -10.94 42.75 -10.48
CA GLN A 699 -12.15 42.14 -11.08
C GLN A 699 -13.07 41.45 -10.06
N HIS A 700 -12.54 40.94 -8.95
CA HIS A 700 -13.35 40.30 -7.91
C HIS A 700 -14.27 41.25 -7.11
N ARG A 701 -14.16 42.57 -7.28
CA ARG A 701 -14.92 43.56 -6.47
C ARG A 701 -16.38 43.79 -6.91
N HIS A 702 -16.85 43.19 -8.00
CA HIS A 702 -18.20 43.42 -8.57
C HIS A 702 -18.98 42.13 -8.91
N GLY A 703 -18.48 40.94 -8.59
CA GLY A 703 -19.14 39.65 -8.87
C GLY A 703 -19.54 38.87 -7.61
N LYS A 704 -20.58 38.05 -7.70
CA LYS A 704 -20.95 37.10 -6.62
C LYS A 704 -19.85 36.05 -6.44
N LYS A 705 -19.57 35.67 -5.19
CA LYS A 705 -18.56 34.64 -4.86
C LYS A 705 -19.02 33.29 -5.39
N ARG A 706 -18.22 32.62 -6.23
CA ARG A 706 -18.52 31.24 -6.66
C ARG A 706 -18.09 30.23 -5.61
N VAL A 707 -18.96 29.30 -5.28
CA VAL A 707 -18.68 28.19 -4.34
C VAL A 707 -18.97 26.88 -5.05
N LEU A 708 -17.98 26.00 -5.08
CA LEU A 708 -18.15 24.63 -5.54
C LEU A 708 -18.66 23.78 -4.38
N VAL A 709 -19.77 23.07 -4.59
CA VAL A 709 -20.28 22.06 -3.64
C VAL A 709 -20.21 20.70 -4.31
N THR A 710 -19.49 19.76 -3.71
CA THR A 710 -19.37 18.39 -4.22
C THR A 710 -20.33 17.48 -3.46
N GLY A 711 -21.04 16.58 -4.17
CA GLY A 711 -22.14 15.79 -3.58
C GLY A 711 -23.41 16.62 -3.38
N ALA A 712 -23.57 17.68 -4.17
CA ALA A 712 -24.61 18.70 -4.00
C ALA A 712 -26.04 18.22 -4.29
N ALA A 713 -26.22 17.13 -5.05
CA ALA A 713 -27.54 16.52 -5.24
C ALA A 713 -27.91 15.56 -4.10
N GLY A 714 -26.94 15.18 -3.26
CA GLY A 714 -27.16 14.37 -2.07
C GLY A 714 -27.95 15.09 -0.97
N TYR A 715 -28.40 14.33 0.02
CA TYR A 715 -29.27 14.80 1.11
C TYR A 715 -28.72 16.05 1.83
N ILE A 716 -27.49 16.00 2.37
CA ILE A 716 -26.89 17.13 3.08
C ILE A 716 -26.50 18.24 2.09
N GLY A 717 -25.87 17.85 0.97
CA GLY A 717 -25.38 18.80 -0.05
C GLY A 717 -26.47 19.72 -0.59
N SER A 718 -27.66 19.19 -0.89
CA SER A 718 -28.79 20.00 -1.40
C SER A 718 -29.29 21.02 -0.36
N HIS A 719 -29.30 20.67 0.93
CA HIS A 719 -29.67 21.60 1.99
C HIS A 719 -28.56 22.63 2.27
N VAL A 720 -27.28 22.27 2.11
CA VAL A 720 -26.16 23.23 2.12
C VAL A 720 -26.29 24.23 0.97
N VAL A 721 -26.55 23.76 -0.26
CA VAL A 721 -26.76 24.64 -1.42
C VAL A 721 -27.97 25.56 -1.19
N PHE A 722 -29.05 25.08 -0.58
CA PHE A 722 -30.17 25.92 -0.17
C PHE A 722 -29.74 27.06 0.77
N ALA A 723 -29.02 26.73 1.85
CA ALA A 723 -28.52 27.74 2.80
C ALA A 723 -27.61 28.78 2.13
N LEU A 724 -26.74 28.36 1.20
CA LEU A 724 -25.91 29.28 0.41
C LEU A 724 -26.77 30.19 -0.47
N GLN A 725 -27.75 29.63 -1.20
CA GLN A 725 -28.64 30.38 -2.08
C GLN A 725 -29.54 31.37 -1.33
N GLN A 726 -30.01 31.03 -0.12
CA GLN A 726 -30.78 31.95 0.73
C GLN A 726 -30.02 33.24 1.04
N THR A 727 -28.68 33.20 1.16
CA THR A 727 -27.89 34.41 1.42
C THR A 727 -27.82 35.38 0.25
N ARG A 728 -28.13 34.93 -0.98
CA ARG A 728 -27.94 35.64 -2.26
C ARG A 728 -26.49 36.11 -2.57
N ARG A 729 -25.53 35.94 -1.65
CA ARG A 729 -24.10 36.32 -1.77
C ARG A 729 -23.27 35.38 -2.64
N TYR A 730 -23.70 34.12 -2.71
CA TYR A 730 -22.97 33.03 -3.35
C TYR A 730 -23.66 32.59 -4.65
N LYS A 731 -22.87 32.31 -5.69
CA LYS A 731 -23.28 31.56 -6.89
C LYS A 731 -22.76 30.14 -6.73
N VAL A 732 -23.63 29.14 -6.84
CA VAL A 732 -23.27 27.75 -6.55
C VAL A 732 -22.99 26.98 -7.84
N VAL A 733 -21.88 26.24 -7.82
CA VAL A 733 -21.52 25.21 -8.79
C VAL A 733 -21.61 23.85 -8.11
N SER A 734 -22.17 22.87 -8.80
CA SER A 734 -22.48 21.53 -8.30
C SER A 734 -21.69 20.49 -9.07
N ILE A 735 -20.88 19.69 -8.36
CA ILE A 735 -20.32 18.43 -8.87
C ILE A 735 -20.99 17.25 -8.14
N ASP A 736 -21.54 16.31 -8.89
CA ASP A 736 -22.11 15.06 -8.37
C ASP A 736 -21.99 13.97 -9.45
N ASN A 737 -21.69 12.71 -9.06
CA ASN A 737 -21.69 11.57 -9.99
C ASN A 737 -23.04 10.83 -10.00
N TYR A 738 -23.98 11.23 -9.14
CA TYR A 738 -25.29 10.61 -8.96
C TYR A 738 -25.27 9.13 -8.57
N TYR A 739 -24.23 8.67 -7.86
CA TYR A 739 -24.14 7.30 -7.33
C TYR A 739 -25.20 7.01 -6.25
N ASN A 740 -25.48 7.97 -5.37
CA ASN A 740 -26.53 7.86 -4.32
C ASN A 740 -27.27 9.19 -4.13
N SER A 741 -27.66 9.80 -5.25
CA SER A 741 -28.40 11.07 -5.34
C SER A 741 -29.22 11.10 -6.64
N TYR A 742 -29.97 12.18 -6.89
CA TYR A 742 -30.80 12.34 -8.08
C TYR A 742 -30.76 13.79 -8.62
N PRO A 743 -30.58 14.02 -9.94
CA PRO A 743 -30.57 15.38 -10.52
C PRO A 743 -31.84 16.21 -10.22
N LYS A 744 -32.97 15.52 -10.02
CA LYS A 744 -34.28 16.09 -9.65
C LYS A 744 -34.24 16.89 -8.34
N ALA A 745 -33.36 16.52 -7.40
CA ALA A 745 -33.15 17.27 -6.15
C ALA A 745 -32.64 18.69 -6.44
N LEU A 746 -31.66 18.84 -7.34
CA LEU A 746 -31.13 20.14 -7.74
C LEU A 746 -32.17 20.97 -8.51
N LYS A 747 -32.97 20.36 -9.40
CA LYS A 747 -34.07 21.08 -10.09
C LYS A 747 -35.08 21.66 -9.09
N ARG A 748 -35.58 20.83 -8.16
CA ARG A 748 -36.53 21.27 -7.13
C ARG A 748 -35.92 22.28 -6.16
N LEU A 749 -34.62 22.21 -5.92
CA LEU A 749 -33.92 23.21 -5.12
C LEU A 749 -33.92 24.60 -5.78
N GLU A 750 -33.68 24.69 -7.09
CA GLU A 750 -33.83 25.95 -7.83
C GLU A 750 -35.26 26.47 -7.81
N GLU A 751 -36.26 25.59 -7.85
CA GLU A 751 -37.68 25.93 -7.68
C GLU A 751 -37.96 26.52 -6.28
N ILE A 752 -37.46 25.89 -5.21
CA ILE A 752 -37.56 26.44 -3.84
C ILE A 752 -36.86 27.80 -3.75
N ALA A 753 -35.62 27.91 -4.22
CA ALA A 753 -34.80 29.12 -4.12
C ALA A 753 -35.36 30.31 -4.92
N ARG A 754 -36.10 30.02 -6.01
CA ARG A 754 -36.84 30.97 -6.84
C ARG A 754 -38.19 31.36 -6.25
N ASN A 755 -38.93 30.41 -5.67
CA ASN A 755 -40.18 30.69 -4.96
C ASN A 755 -39.95 31.47 -3.65
N ALA A 756 -38.72 31.47 -3.13
CA ALA A 756 -38.27 32.28 -2.00
C ALA A 756 -37.70 33.67 -2.41
N LEU A 757 -37.99 34.15 -3.64
CA LEU A 757 -37.68 35.52 -4.07
C LEU A 757 -38.88 36.46 -3.86
N PRO A 758 -38.63 37.76 -3.61
CA PRO A 758 -39.65 38.81 -3.77
C PRO A 758 -40.25 38.84 -5.18
N ALA A 759 -41.48 39.35 -5.32
CA ALA A 759 -42.16 39.46 -6.61
C ALA A 759 -41.47 40.45 -7.58
N ASP A 760 -40.73 41.41 -7.03
CA ASP A 760 -39.94 42.45 -7.68
C ASP A 760 -38.44 42.10 -7.81
N ALA A 761 -38.05 40.86 -7.51
CA ALA A 761 -36.65 40.44 -7.49
C ALA A 761 -35.89 40.70 -8.81
N THR A 762 -34.65 41.15 -8.68
CA THR A 762 -33.77 41.50 -9.80
C THR A 762 -33.28 40.27 -10.56
N GLU A 763 -32.86 40.46 -11.82
CA GLU A 763 -32.28 39.37 -12.62
C GLU A 763 -31.02 38.78 -11.98
N LEU A 764 -30.21 39.58 -11.28
CA LEU A 764 -29.05 39.12 -10.51
C LEU A 764 -29.45 38.20 -9.34
N GLU A 765 -30.61 38.40 -8.72
CA GLU A 765 -31.12 37.52 -7.66
C GLU A 765 -31.68 36.21 -8.23
N LYS A 766 -32.42 36.31 -9.35
CA LYS A 766 -32.88 35.14 -10.14
C LYS A 766 -31.72 34.28 -10.61
N GLU A 767 -30.63 34.88 -11.10
CA GLU A 767 -29.41 34.17 -11.50
C GLU A 767 -28.79 33.38 -10.34
N SER A 768 -28.81 33.93 -9.11
CA SER A 768 -28.32 33.18 -7.93
C SER A 768 -29.23 32.03 -7.47
N THR A 769 -30.44 31.89 -8.02
CA THR A 769 -31.25 30.67 -7.82
C THR A 769 -30.94 29.58 -8.83
N VAL A 770 -30.10 29.83 -9.84
CA VAL A 770 -29.64 28.85 -10.82
C VAL A 770 -28.33 28.22 -10.35
N ILE A 771 -28.27 26.89 -10.37
CA ILE A 771 -27.10 26.11 -10.01
C ILE A 771 -26.40 25.69 -11.31
N ASP A 772 -25.08 25.88 -11.39
CA ASP A 772 -24.30 25.36 -12.52
C ASP A 772 -23.99 23.88 -12.23
N LYS A 773 -24.45 22.95 -13.07
CA LYS A 773 -24.53 21.51 -12.72
C LYS A 773 -23.61 20.68 -13.61
N TYR A 774 -22.70 19.95 -12.98
CA TYR A 774 -21.74 19.09 -13.65
C TYR A 774 -21.86 17.65 -13.15
N THR A 775 -22.14 16.73 -14.06
CA THR A 775 -21.95 15.30 -13.82
C THR A 775 -20.44 15.03 -13.87
N CYS A 776 -19.82 14.74 -12.73
CA CYS A 776 -18.37 14.58 -12.62
C CYS A 776 -18.06 13.64 -11.46
N ASP A 777 -17.15 12.69 -11.70
CA ASP A 777 -16.63 11.83 -10.65
C ASP A 777 -15.33 12.40 -10.06
N LEU A 778 -15.26 12.57 -8.74
CA LEU A 778 -14.07 13.10 -8.08
C LEU A 778 -12.87 12.14 -8.11
N THR A 779 -13.09 10.85 -8.39
CA THR A 779 -12.01 9.89 -8.64
C THR A 779 -11.39 10.05 -10.03
N SER A 780 -12.01 10.82 -10.93
CA SER A 780 -11.40 11.27 -12.18
C SER A 780 -10.82 12.69 -12.03
N PRO A 781 -9.49 12.84 -11.84
CA PRO A 781 -8.87 14.17 -11.77
C PRO A 781 -8.89 14.92 -13.10
N ALA A 782 -9.33 14.28 -14.20
CA ALA A 782 -9.58 14.95 -15.47
C ALA A 782 -10.92 15.69 -15.46
N ASP A 783 -11.99 15.03 -15.00
CA ASP A 783 -13.34 15.59 -14.91
C ASP A 783 -13.36 16.81 -13.97
N VAL A 784 -12.74 16.68 -12.78
CA VAL A 784 -12.64 17.78 -11.81
C VAL A 784 -11.91 18.97 -12.43
N ARG A 785 -10.77 18.72 -13.12
CA ARG A 785 -10.02 19.78 -13.80
C ARG A 785 -10.84 20.46 -14.90
N ALA A 786 -11.58 19.70 -15.71
CA ALA A 786 -12.43 20.25 -16.77
C ALA A 786 -13.56 21.17 -16.25
N VAL A 787 -14.03 20.98 -15.01
CA VAL A 787 -14.96 21.94 -14.36
C VAL A 787 -14.21 23.19 -13.88
N PHE A 788 -13.03 23.04 -13.27
CA PHE A 788 -12.22 24.19 -12.84
C PHE A 788 -11.71 25.05 -14.02
N GLU A 789 -11.37 24.43 -15.16
CA GLU A 789 -10.95 25.12 -16.40
C GLU A 789 -12.02 26.08 -16.94
N GLN A 790 -13.32 25.78 -16.77
CA GLN A 790 -14.41 26.66 -17.22
C GLN A 790 -14.53 27.95 -16.42
N TYR A 791 -14.01 28.00 -15.18
CA TYR A 791 -14.04 29.19 -14.33
C TYR A 791 -12.65 29.87 -14.19
N GLY A 792 -11.57 29.15 -14.53
CA GLY A 792 -10.20 29.66 -14.51
C GLY A 792 -9.57 29.74 -13.11
N LYS A 793 -8.27 30.10 -13.08
CA LYS A 793 -7.53 30.37 -11.82
C LYS A 793 -8.21 31.48 -11.02
N GLY A 794 -8.41 31.26 -9.72
CA GLY A 794 -9.18 32.16 -8.84
C GLY A 794 -10.69 32.17 -9.10
N GLY A 795 -11.20 31.40 -10.07
CA GLY A 795 -12.61 31.39 -10.48
C GLY A 795 -13.58 30.96 -9.39
N PHE A 796 -13.09 30.18 -8.41
CA PHE A 796 -13.78 29.75 -7.19
C PHE A 796 -13.26 30.48 -5.95
N TRP A 797 -14.17 30.89 -5.07
CA TRP A 797 -13.84 31.50 -3.79
C TRP A 797 -13.49 30.47 -2.71
N GLY A 798 -14.11 29.28 -2.79
CA GLY A 798 -13.90 28.15 -1.88
C GLY A 798 -14.75 26.95 -2.27
N VAL A 799 -14.51 25.82 -1.61
CA VAL A 799 -15.17 24.52 -1.85
C VAL A 799 -15.82 24.00 -0.59
N VAL A 800 -17.01 23.41 -0.71
CA VAL A 800 -17.67 22.60 0.32
C VAL A 800 -17.72 21.14 -0.14
N HIS A 801 -16.90 20.29 0.47
CA HIS A 801 -16.72 18.91 0.07
C HIS A 801 -17.64 17.99 0.88
N VAL A 802 -18.79 17.63 0.31
CA VAL A 802 -19.80 16.73 0.91
C VAL A 802 -19.76 15.33 0.31
N ALA A 803 -19.29 15.19 -0.94
CA ALA A 803 -19.20 13.91 -1.66
C ALA A 803 -18.40 12.85 -0.89
N ALA A 804 -19.06 11.76 -0.51
CA ALA A 804 -18.48 10.55 0.05
C ALA A 804 -19.51 9.40 -0.02
N TYR A 805 -19.04 8.16 -0.15
CA TYR A 805 -19.83 6.99 0.20
C TYR A 805 -19.94 6.91 1.73
N LYS A 806 -21.12 6.52 2.25
CA LYS A 806 -21.51 6.80 3.64
C LYS A 806 -22.20 5.68 4.43
N ALA A 807 -22.46 4.52 3.84
CA ALA A 807 -23.13 3.41 4.51
C ALA A 807 -22.11 2.62 5.35
N VAL A 808 -22.23 2.67 6.67
CA VAL A 808 -21.26 2.08 7.60
C VAL A 808 -21.14 0.55 7.44
N GLY A 809 -22.27 -0.14 7.23
CA GLY A 809 -22.31 -1.59 6.96
C GLY A 809 -21.57 -1.94 5.67
N GLU A 810 -22.04 -1.43 4.53
CA GLU A 810 -21.41 -1.56 3.21
C GLU A 810 -19.91 -1.21 3.23
N SER A 811 -19.49 -0.18 3.99
CA SER A 811 -18.07 0.17 4.12
C SER A 811 -17.21 -0.94 4.75
N SER A 812 -17.82 -1.83 5.52
CA SER A 812 -17.18 -3.00 6.13
C SER A 812 -17.14 -4.22 5.18
N GLU A 813 -17.97 -4.21 4.13
CA GLU A 813 -18.07 -5.25 3.10
C GLU A 813 -17.18 -4.91 1.87
N ILE A 814 -17.16 -3.64 1.46
CA ILE A 814 -16.33 -3.11 0.35
C ILE A 814 -15.37 -1.98 0.79
N PRO A 815 -14.50 -2.21 1.80
CA PRO A 815 -13.67 -1.15 2.39
C PRO A 815 -12.72 -0.47 1.41
N VAL A 816 -12.15 -1.22 0.45
CA VAL A 816 -11.22 -0.65 -0.55
C VAL A 816 -11.92 0.38 -1.44
N THR A 817 -13.17 0.10 -1.85
CA THR A 817 -14.00 1.04 -2.60
C THR A 817 -14.28 2.32 -1.80
N TYR A 818 -14.52 2.19 -0.50
CA TYR A 818 -14.71 3.33 0.40
C TYR A 818 -13.46 4.20 0.55
N TYR A 819 -12.27 3.59 0.74
CA TYR A 819 -11.02 4.35 0.79
C TYR A 819 -10.69 5.01 -0.54
N HIS A 820 -10.90 4.32 -1.67
CA HIS A 820 -10.66 4.89 -2.99
C HIS A 820 -11.61 6.07 -3.27
N ASN A 821 -12.93 5.86 -3.13
CA ASN A 821 -13.92 6.91 -3.37
C ASN A 821 -13.75 8.10 -2.42
N ASN A 822 -13.52 7.89 -1.12
CA ASN A 822 -13.51 9.00 -0.17
C ASN A 822 -12.14 9.70 -0.08
N VAL A 823 -11.06 8.92 0.07
CA VAL A 823 -9.71 9.48 0.32
C VAL A 823 -9.05 9.92 -0.98
N THR A 824 -9.13 9.12 -2.06
CA THR A 824 -8.52 9.52 -3.34
C THR A 824 -9.25 10.73 -3.96
N ALA A 825 -10.58 10.81 -3.86
CA ALA A 825 -11.33 12.00 -4.27
C ALA A 825 -10.92 13.27 -3.50
N THR A 826 -10.74 13.18 -2.18
CA THR A 826 -10.27 14.32 -1.37
C THR A 826 -8.89 14.78 -1.84
N ILE A 827 -7.97 13.84 -2.09
CA ILE A 827 -6.61 14.14 -2.60
C ILE A 827 -6.65 14.80 -3.98
N TYR A 828 -7.40 14.26 -4.94
CA TYR A 828 -7.51 14.82 -6.29
C TYR A 828 -8.21 16.19 -6.29
N LEU A 829 -9.24 16.38 -5.46
CA LEU A 829 -9.91 17.67 -5.29
C LEU A 829 -8.94 18.72 -4.74
N LEU A 830 -8.15 18.39 -3.71
CA LEU A 830 -7.12 19.28 -3.16
C LEU A 830 -6.02 19.62 -4.18
N GLN A 831 -5.60 18.66 -5.01
CA GLN A 831 -4.62 18.90 -6.08
C GLN A 831 -5.15 19.90 -7.12
N VAL A 832 -6.35 19.68 -7.67
CA VAL A 832 -6.95 20.60 -8.65
C VAL A 832 -7.28 21.96 -8.01
N MET A 833 -7.72 21.99 -6.75
CA MET A 833 -7.88 23.23 -5.98
C MET A 833 -6.57 24.04 -5.91
N SER A 834 -5.42 23.38 -5.69
CA SER A 834 -4.09 24.01 -5.69
C SER A 834 -3.68 24.52 -7.07
N GLU A 835 -3.94 23.75 -8.13
CA GLU A 835 -3.67 24.13 -9.52
C GLU A 835 -4.44 25.39 -9.96
N PHE A 836 -5.65 25.60 -9.43
CA PHE A 836 -6.54 26.70 -9.80
C PHE A 836 -6.64 27.81 -8.73
N ASP A 837 -5.71 27.83 -7.78
CA ASP A 837 -5.58 28.86 -6.74
C ASP A 837 -6.82 29.05 -5.84
N CYS A 838 -7.54 27.94 -5.59
CA CYS A 838 -8.70 27.88 -4.69
C CYS A 838 -8.30 27.19 -3.38
N SER A 839 -7.93 27.96 -2.36
CA SER A 839 -7.30 27.43 -1.13
C SER A 839 -8.20 27.39 0.12
N ARG A 840 -9.52 27.44 -0.05
CA ARG A 840 -10.52 27.46 1.05
C ARG A 840 -11.43 26.23 1.00
N LEU A 841 -11.45 25.44 2.08
CA LEU A 841 -12.21 24.18 2.17
C LEU A 841 -13.10 24.09 3.41
N VAL A 842 -14.39 23.80 3.23
CA VAL A 842 -15.22 23.20 4.28
C VAL A 842 -15.34 21.70 4.00
N TYR A 843 -14.90 20.86 4.93
CA TYR A 843 -14.92 19.41 4.79
C TYR A 843 -16.05 18.77 5.61
N SER A 844 -16.89 17.97 4.96
CA SER A 844 -17.94 17.19 5.64
C SER A 844 -17.35 15.94 6.28
N SER A 845 -17.12 15.98 7.59
CA SER A 845 -16.65 14.84 8.39
C SER A 845 -17.83 14.11 9.04
N SER A 846 -17.62 13.40 10.16
CA SER A 846 -18.67 12.66 10.88
C SER A 846 -18.24 12.36 12.32
N ALA A 847 -19.18 12.27 13.27
CA ALA A 847 -18.91 11.77 14.62
C ALA A 847 -18.31 10.35 14.66
N THR A 848 -18.43 9.58 13.58
CA THR A 848 -17.79 8.25 13.43
C THR A 848 -16.26 8.28 13.47
N VAL A 849 -15.61 9.45 13.41
CA VAL A 849 -14.17 9.60 13.64
C VAL A 849 -13.74 9.25 15.07
N TYR A 850 -14.63 9.41 16.07
CA TYR A 850 -14.31 9.20 17.48
C TYR A 850 -14.30 7.73 17.90
N GLY A 851 -14.98 6.84 17.15
CA GLY A 851 -15.18 5.45 17.57
C GLY A 851 -16.03 5.37 18.86
N ASP A 852 -15.64 4.50 19.78
CA ASP A 852 -16.16 4.43 21.15
C ASP A 852 -15.49 5.49 22.07
N PRO A 853 -16.21 6.55 22.52
CA PRO A 853 -15.62 7.71 23.19
C PRO A 853 -15.59 7.56 24.73
N PRO A 854 -14.49 7.93 25.42
CA PRO A 854 -14.38 7.80 26.88
C PRO A 854 -15.17 8.86 27.67
N LYS A 855 -15.77 9.85 26.99
CA LYS A 855 -16.59 10.91 27.58
C LYS A 855 -17.75 11.24 26.65
N VAL A 856 -18.96 11.26 27.20
CA VAL A 856 -20.16 11.80 26.57
C VAL A 856 -20.74 12.89 27.51
N PRO A 857 -21.16 14.08 27.02
CA PRO A 857 -21.08 14.56 25.65
C PRO A 857 -19.64 14.70 25.14
N ILE A 858 -19.45 14.45 23.84
CA ILE A 858 -18.14 14.24 23.19
C ILE A 858 -17.55 15.58 22.70
N PRO A 859 -16.43 16.07 23.27
CA PRO A 859 -15.74 17.27 22.78
C PRO A 859 -14.82 16.96 21.59
N GLU A 860 -14.48 17.99 20.80
CA GLU A 860 -13.60 17.88 19.63
C GLU A 860 -12.17 17.44 19.97
N THR A 861 -11.76 17.60 21.22
CA THR A 861 -10.49 17.12 21.78
C THR A 861 -10.45 15.60 21.99
N THR A 862 -11.53 14.88 21.71
CA THR A 862 -11.58 13.42 21.80
C THR A 862 -10.71 12.80 20.71
N ARG A 863 -9.85 11.84 21.09
CA ARG A 863 -8.95 11.16 20.15
C ARG A 863 -9.73 10.51 19.00
N LEU A 864 -9.25 10.72 17.78
CA LEU A 864 -9.80 10.06 16.60
C LEU A 864 -9.38 8.58 16.59
N LYS A 865 -10.37 7.67 16.56
CA LYS A 865 -10.17 6.22 16.69
C LYS A 865 -11.32 5.43 16.04
N ALA A 866 -11.66 5.78 14.80
CA ALA A 866 -12.79 5.18 14.08
C ALA A 866 -12.72 3.64 13.94
N ASP A 867 -13.79 2.96 14.35
CA ASP A 867 -13.89 1.50 14.30
C ASP A 867 -14.40 0.95 12.95
N SER A 868 -15.03 1.77 12.10
CA SER A 868 -15.52 1.40 10.75
C SER A 868 -14.65 1.95 9.62
N PRO A 869 -14.58 1.29 8.44
CA PRO A 869 -13.83 1.81 7.29
C PRO A 869 -14.35 3.17 6.77
N TYR A 870 -15.66 3.41 6.81
CA TYR A 870 -16.22 4.74 6.57
C TYR A 870 -15.61 5.80 7.50
N GLY A 871 -15.68 5.58 8.83
CA GLY A 871 -15.11 6.51 9.80
C GLY A 871 -13.60 6.69 9.64
N ARG A 872 -12.86 5.61 9.36
CA ARG A 872 -11.41 5.65 9.06
C ARG A 872 -11.11 6.47 7.81
N SER A 873 -11.93 6.39 6.77
CA SER A 873 -11.80 7.26 5.59
C SER A 873 -11.98 8.74 5.95
N LYS A 874 -12.87 9.09 6.90
CA LYS A 874 -13.00 10.45 7.41
C LYS A 874 -11.79 10.91 8.22
N VAL A 875 -11.24 10.05 9.09
CA VAL A 875 -9.98 10.35 9.81
C VAL A 875 -8.81 10.57 8.84
N MET A 876 -8.68 9.74 7.80
CA MET A 876 -7.64 9.91 6.77
C MET A 876 -7.79 11.21 5.99
N CYS A 877 -9.02 11.60 5.63
CA CYS A 877 -9.27 12.87 4.96
C CYS A 877 -9.01 14.08 5.88
N GLU A 878 -9.37 14.03 7.17
CA GLU A 878 -9.00 15.08 8.13
C GLU A 878 -7.48 15.23 8.23
N ALA A 879 -6.73 14.13 8.40
CA ALA A 879 -5.27 14.15 8.48
C ALA A 879 -4.61 14.72 7.21
N VAL A 880 -5.05 14.31 6.01
CA VAL A 880 -4.54 14.85 4.73
C VAL A 880 -4.81 16.34 4.57
N ILE A 881 -5.94 16.84 5.09
CA ILE A 881 -6.28 18.27 5.09
C ILE A 881 -5.41 19.02 6.11
N GLU A 882 -5.24 18.48 7.32
CA GLU A 882 -4.43 19.06 8.40
C GLU A 882 -2.94 19.15 8.00
N ASP A 883 -2.37 18.09 7.43
CA ASP A 883 -1.01 18.05 6.87
C ASP A 883 -0.81 19.14 5.79
N LEU A 884 -1.80 19.37 4.92
CA LEU A 884 -1.74 20.41 3.90
C LEU A 884 -1.81 21.83 4.51
N MET A 885 -2.66 22.04 5.53
CA MET A 885 -2.70 23.31 6.26
C MET A 885 -1.39 23.57 7.02
N HIS A 886 -0.70 22.50 7.46
CA HIS A 886 0.62 22.56 8.08
C HIS A 886 1.75 22.83 7.08
N ALA A 887 1.63 22.35 5.84
CA ALA A 887 2.63 22.57 4.78
C ALA A 887 2.54 23.96 4.12
N GLU A 888 1.34 24.50 3.93
CA GLU A 888 1.10 25.82 3.30
C GLU A 888 0.27 26.78 4.21
N PRO A 889 0.70 27.06 5.47
CA PRO A 889 -0.11 27.71 6.51
C PRO A 889 -0.56 29.16 6.21
N THR A 890 0.12 29.84 5.28
CA THR A 890 -0.23 31.20 4.84
C THR A 890 -1.16 31.24 3.63
N ARG A 891 -1.31 30.13 2.90
CA ARG A 891 -2.08 30.06 1.64
C ARG A 891 -3.45 29.40 1.84
N TRP A 892 -3.51 28.32 2.61
CA TRP A 892 -4.72 27.51 2.77
C TRP A 892 -5.48 27.78 4.06
N ARG A 893 -6.79 27.54 4.02
CA ARG A 893 -7.68 27.51 5.19
C ARG A 893 -8.67 26.36 5.06
N ALA A 894 -8.83 25.55 6.11
CA ALA A 894 -9.80 24.48 6.13
C ALA A 894 -10.53 24.34 7.47
N ILE A 895 -11.83 24.02 7.39
CA ILE A 895 -12.66 23.67 8.54
C ILE A 895 -13.34 22.32 8.30
N SER A 896 -13.10 21.35 9.19
CA SER A 896 -13.79 20.06 9.20
C SER A 896 -15.02 20.10 10.10
N LEU A 897 -16.17 19.63 9.59
CA LEU A 897 -17.44 19.61 10.31
C LEU A 897 -17.82 18.17 10.65
N ARG A 898 -17.64 17.80 11.92
CA ARG A 898 -17.95 16.47 12.47
C ARG A 898 -19.40 16.45 12.93
N TYR A 899 -20.32 16.23 11.98
CA TYR A 899 -21.74 16.14 12.31
C TYR A 899 -22.16 14.76 12.82
N PHE A 900 -23.20 14.75 13.66
CA PHE A 900 -23.71 13.57 14.34
C PHE A 900 -24.74 12.83 13.47
N ASN A 901 -26.04 12.84 13.81
CA ASN A 901 -27.07 12.15 13.03
C ASN A 901 -28.02 13.16 12.34
N PRO A 902 -27.83 13.46 11.04
CA PRO A 902 -28.71 14.38 10.31
C PRO A 902 -30.14 13.81 10.16
N ALA A 903 -31.15 14.66 10.31
CA ALA A 903 -32.55 14.30 10.23
C ALA A 903 -33.46 15.42 9.70
N GLY A 904 -34.72 15.07 9.40
CA GLY A 904 -35.70 15.99 8.81
C GLY A 904 -35.49 16.22 7.32
N ALA A 905 -36.08 17.29 6.80
CA ALA A 905 -36.06 17.64 5.40
C ALA A 905 -36.32 19.14 5.24
N HIS A 906 -36.43 19.65 4.01
CA HIS A 906 -36.88 21.03 3.83
C HIS A 906 -38.40 21.12 4.08
N PRO A 907 -38.90 22.10 4.87
CA PRO A 907 -40.32 22.20 5.25
C PRO A 907 -41.35 22.26 4.10
N SER A 908 -40.93 22.57 2.87
CA SER A 908 -41.83 22.45 1.70
C SER A 908 -42.18 21.00 1.35
N GLY A 909 -41.36 20.02 1.76
CA GLY A 909 -41.46 18.62 1.35
C GLY A 909 -41.10 18.38 -0.11
N LEU A 910 -40.29 19.27 -0.73
CA LEU A 910 -39.81 19.11 -2.11
C LEU A 910 -38.39 18.54 -2.22
N ILE A 911 -37.59 18.64 -1.14
CA ILE A 911 -36.28 17.96 -1.02
C ILE A 911 -36.13 17.34 0.38
N GLY A 912 -35.46 16.20 0.43
CA GLY A 912 -35.19 15.38 1.63
C GLY A 912 -34.24 14.22 1.30
N GLU A 913 -34.09 13.27 2.21
CA GLU A 913 -33.30 12.05 1.98
C GLU A 913 -34.11 11.02 1.17
N ASP A 914 -33.51 10.49 0.10
CA ASP A 914 -34.05 9.39 -0.72
C ASP A 914 -32.93 8.35 -0.92
N PRO A 915 -32.78 7.40 0.02
CA PRO A 915 -31.71 6.42 -0.04
C PRO A 915 -32.03 5.37 -1.10
N ARG A 916 -31.04 5.00 -1.92
CA ARG A 916 -31.18 3.89 -2.86
C ARG A 916 -31.26 2.56 -2.10
N GLY A 917 -32.22 1.71 -2.48
CA GLY A 917 -32.46 0.41 -1.84
C GLY A 917 -33.10 0.51 -0.45
N ARG A 918 -32.79 -0.45 0.42
CA ARG A 918 -33.27 -0.48 1.82
C ARG A 918 -32.53 0.57 2.65
N PRO A 919 -33.20 1.47 3.39
CA PRO A 919 -32.49 2.45 4.20
C PRO A 919 -31.72 1.82 5.37
N GLY A 920 -30.42 2.11 5.45
CA GLY A 920 -29.58 1.73 6.60
C GLY A 920 -29.75 2.61 7.84
N ASN A 921 -30.31 3.81 7.68
CA ASN A 921 -30.57 4.77 8.76
C ASN A 921 -31.99 4.62 9.32
N LEU A 922 -32.14 4.69 10.65
CA LEU A 922 -33.40 4.47 11.38
C LEU A 922 -34.55 5.37 10.88
N LEU A 923 -34.34 6.69 10.80
CA LEU A 923 -35.42 7.63 10.47
C LEU A 923 -35.97 7.44 9.04
N PRO A 924 -35.15 7.38 7.97
CA PRO A 924 -35.62 7.01 6.64
C PRO A 924 -36.26 5.62 6.56
N LEU A 925 -35.77 4.64 7.34
CA LEU A 925 -36.40 3.31 7.43
C LEU A 925 -37.83 3.40 7.98
N LEU A 926 -38.04 4.13 9.08
CA LEU A 926 -39.36 4.38 9.66
C LEU A 926 -40.28 5.18 8.73
N ALA A 927 -39.73 6.09 7.93
CA ALA A 927 -40.48 6.80 6.90
C ALA A 927 -40.90 5.86 5.74
N HIS A 928 -39.98 5.01 5.27
CA HIS A 928 -40.25 4.00 4.23
C HIS A 928 -41.28 2.94 4.67
N MET A 929 -41.21 2.48 5.93
CA MET A 929 -42.22 1.56 6.50
C MET A 929 -43.61 2.20 6.53
N ALA A 930 -43.72 3.44 7.03
CA ALA A 930 -45.01 4.12 7.18
C ALA A 930 -45.68 4.51 5.84
N VAL A 931 -44.92 4.63 4.76
CA VAL A 931 -45.45 4.87 3.40
C VAL A 931 -45.59 3.59 2.56
N GLY A 932 -45.23 2.41 3.11
CA GLY A 932 -45.32 1.13 2.40
C GLY A 932 -44.23 0.86 1.36
N ARG A 933 -43.09 1.58 1.40
CA ARG A 933 -41.88 1.24 0.60
C ARG A 933 -41.11 0.04 1.15
N VAL A 934 -41.37 -0.35 2.39
CA VAL A 934 -40.75 -1.49 3.08
C VAL A 934 -41.87 -2.38 3.59
N ASN A 935 -41.88 -3.64 3.16
CA ASN A 935 -43.00 -4.57 3.38
C ASN A 935 -43.06 -5.10 4.82
N GLU A 936 -41.98 -5.05 5.60
CA GLU A 936 -42.04 -5.45 7.01
C GLU A 936 -42.57 -4.30 7.88
N SER A 937 -43.65 -4.57 8.62
CA SER A 937 -44.20 -3.64 9.63
C SER A 937 -43.37 -3.59 10.93
N THR A 938 -42.56 -4.61 11.19
CA THR A 938 -41.83 -4.82 12.45
C THR A 938 -40.36 -4.41 12.34
N LEU A 939 -40.01 -3.31 13.01
CA LEU A 939 -38.63 -2.83 13.15
C LEU A 939 -37.79 -3.85 13.95
N GLN A 940 -36.53 -4.06 13.57
CA GLN A 940 -35.56 -4.75 14.41
C GLN A 940 -34.76 -3.73 15.22
N VAL A 941 -34.84 -3.80 16.55
CA VAL A 941 -34.11 -2.96 17.51
C VAL A 941 -32.91 -3.76 18.03
N PHE A 942 -31.72 -3.20 17.90
CA PHE A 942 -30.45 -3.91 18.15
C PHE A 942 -29.94 -3.59 19.56
N GLY A 943 -30.19 -4.48 20.51
CA GLY A 943 -29.79 -4.38 21.92
C GLY A 943 -30.77 -3.56 22.79
N ASP A 944 -31.00 -4.08 23.99
CA ASP A 944 -31.78 -3.53 25.10
C ASP A 944 -30.99 -3.53 26.43
N ASP A 945 -29.68 -3.77 26.35
CA ASP A 945 -28.75 -3.98 27.45
C ASP A 945 -27.55 -3.00 27.42
N TYR A 946 -27.64 -1.92 26.65
CA TYR A 946 -26.66 -0.82 26.70
C TYR A 946 -26.80 0.01 28.00
N PRO A 947 -25.72 0.65 28.49
CA PRO A 947 -25.76 1.55 29.64
C PRO A 947 -26.42 2.91 29.29
N THR A 948 -27.72 2.86 28.94
CA THR A 948 -28.53 3.97 28.43
C THR A 948 -29.93 3.96 29.08
N PRO A 949 -30.72 5.05 29.03
CA PRO A 949 -31.94 5.18 29.85
C PRO A 949 -33.06 4.14 29.61
N ASP A 950 -33.08 3.51 28.43
CA ASP A 950 -34.03 2.44 28.08
C ASP A 950 -33.35 1.19 27.51
N GLY A 951 -32.04 1.06 27.72
CA GLY A 951 -31.23 -0.05 27.22
C GLY A 951 -30.90 0.01 25.73
N THR A 952 -31.51 0.92 24.94
CA THR A 952 -31.24 1.04 23.49
C THR A 952 -30.23 2.14 23.18
N CYS A 953 -29.56 2.06 22.02
CA CYS A 953 -28.55 3.03 21.60
C CYS A 953 -29.08 4.48 21.53
N VAL A 954 -28.28 5.43 22.04
CA VAL A 954 -28.58 6.87 22.07
C VAL A 954 -27.78 7.60 21.00
N ARG A 955 -28.42 8.51 20.26
CA ARG A 955 -27.80 9.32 19.19
C ARG A 955 -28.28 10.76 19.22
N ASP A 956 -27.38 11.72 19.05
CA ASP A 956 -27.71 13.15 18.89
C ASP A 956 -28.15 13.45 17.46
N TYR A 957 -29.46 13.71 17.33
CA TYR A 957 -30.10 14.03 16.07
C TYR A 957 -30.16 15.54 15.82
N LEU A 958 -29.67 15.94 14.65
CA LEU A 958 -29.57 17.33 14.21
C LEU A 958 -30.40 17.55 12.94
N HIS A 959 -31.19 18.62 12.89
CA HIS A 959 -31.98 18.91 11.70
C HIS A 959 -31.10 19.34 10.53
N VAL A 960 -31.37 18.82 9.32
CA VAL A 960 -30.53 19.00 8.14
C VAL A 960 -30.38 20.47 7.71
N LEU A 961 -31.37 21.33 7.99
CA LEU A 961 -31.23 22.78 7.78
C LEU A 961 -30.36 23.49 8.83
N ASP A 962 -30.37 23.01 10.09
CA ASP A 962 -29.46 23.55 11.10
C ASP A 962 -28.02 23.14 10.72
N LEU A 963 -27.80 21.88 10.34
CA LEU A 963 -26.51 21.39 9.79
C LEU A 963 -26.05 22.19 8.56
N ALA A 964 -26.96 22.54 7.65
CA ALA A 964 -26.66 23.38 6.51
C ALA A 964 -26.24 24.81 6.92
N SER A 965 -26.86 25.38 7.95
CA SER A 965 -26.42 26.66 8.52
C SER A 965 -25.01 26.58 9.13
N GLY A 966 -24.64 25.45 9.73
CA GLY A 966 -23.27 25.20 10.20
C GLY A 966 -22.23 25.22 9.07
N HIS A 967 -22.56 24.68 7.90
CA HIS A 967 -21.70 24.76 6.71
C HIS A 967 -21.57 26.19 6.18
N LEU A 968 -22.63 27.00 6.23
CA LEU A 968 -22.59 28.42 5.88
C LEU A 968 -21.70 29.22 6.85
N LEU A 969 -21.84 29.00 8.16
CA LEU A 969 -21.02 29.67 9.19
C LEU A 969 -19.54 29.30 9.05
N ALA A 970 -19.23 28.02 8.83
CA ALA A 970 -17.87 27.57 8.54
C ALA A 970 -17.31 28.19 7.25
N LEU A 971 -18.13 28.30 6.20
CA LEU A 971 -17.72 28.90 4.93
C LEU A 971 -17.40 30.40 5.11
N ASP A 972 -18.21 31.15 5.85
CA ASP A 972 -17.92 32.55 6.19
C ASP A 972 -16.66 32.69 7.07
N ALA A 973 -16.43 31.75 8.00
CA ALA A 973 -15.23 31.69 8.83
C ALA A 973 -13.92 31.44 8.05
N LEU A 974 -13.97 31.04 6.78
CA LEU A 974 -12.80 30.96 5.89
C LEU A 974 -12.41 32.31 5.26
N ALA A 975 -13.13 33.40 5.52
CA ALA A 975 -12.80 34.73 5.03
C ALA A 975 -11.44 35.24 5.59
N PRO A 976 -10.64 36.02 4.81
CA PRO A 976 -9.29 36.43 5.21
C PRO A 976 -9.17 37.08 6.60
N GLY A 977 -10.11 37.95 6.97
CA GLY A 977 -10.16 38.64 8.27
C GLY A 977 -10.97 37.92 9.37
N SER A 978 -11.17 36.60 9.24
CA SER A 978 -11.82 35.78 10.26
C SER A 978 -10.86 35.49 11.42
N THR A 979 -11.26 35.85 12.65
CA THR A 979 -10.50 35.61 13.89
C THR A 979 -10.56 34.17 14.39
N VAL A 980 -11.27 33.29 13.67
CA VAL A 980 -11.52 31.90 14.08
C VAL A 980 -10.21 31.08 14.19
N PHE A 981 -9.18 31.45 13.42
CA PHE A 981 -7.87 30.79 13.44
C PHE A 981 -6.86 31.43 14.41
N ASP A 982 -7.18 32.55 15.04
CA ASP A 982 -6.25 33.30 15.91
C ASP A 982 -5.82 32.49 17.14
N ASN A 983 -6.68 31.56 17.58
CA ASN A 983 -6.46 30.67 18.72
C ASN A 983 -6.01 29.25 18.30
N CYS A 984 -5.46 29.07 17.09
CA CYS A 984 -4.87 27.78 16.71
C CYS A 984 -3.58 27.50 17.50
N PRO A 985 -3.35 26.26 17.99
CA PRO A 985 -2.11 25.90 18.72
C PRO A 985 -0.88 25.76 17.80
N THR A 986 -1.10 25.78 16.49
CA THR A 986 -0.08 25.68 15.44
C THR A 986 -0.34 26.80 14.41
N PRO A 987 0.65 27.18 13.57
CA PRO A 987 0.41 28.18 12.51
C PRO A 987 -0.53 27.70 11.39
N ALA A 988 -0.94 26.42 11.40
CA ALA A 988 -1.84 25.85 10.41
C ALA A 988 -3.26 26.40 10.56
N GLN A 989 -3.84 26.89 9.48
CA GLN A 989 -5.21 27.42 9.47
C GLN A 989 -6.23 26.28 9.28
N TYR A 990 -6.15 25.32 10.20
CA TYR A 990 -7.04 24.16 10.33
C TYR A 990 -7.84 24.22 11.64
N LYS A 991 -9.14 23.88 11.59
CA LYS A 991 -9.95 23.55 12.78
C LYS A 991 -10.99 22.49 12.48
N ALA A 992 -11.44 21.78 13.51
CA ALA A 992 -12.58 20.88 13.45
C ALA A 992 -13.65 21.29 14.48
N TYR A 993 -14.93 21.12 14.13
CA TYR A 993 -16.08 21.42 15.01
C TYR A 993 -17.11 20.30 14.99
N ASN A 994 -17.69 20.01 16.15
CA ASN A 994 -18.86 19.15 16.28
C ASN A 994 -20.12 19.89 15.87
N LEU A 995 -20.92 19.28 14.98
CA LEU A 995 -22.27 19.76 14.67
C LEU A 995 -23.30 18.72 15.15
N GLY A 996 -23.77 18.92 16.38
CA GLY A 996 -24.89 18.22 17.00
C GLY A 996 -25.75 19.20 17.79
N ARG A 997 -26.79 18.70 18.46
CA ARG A 997 -27.66 19.48 19.36
C ARG A 997 -27.20 19.45 20.81
N GLY A 998 -26.35 18.49 21.20
CA GLY A 998 -25.99 18.22 22.59
C GLY A 998 -27.07 17.51 23.38
N GLN A 999 -28.04 16.89 22.71
CA GLN A 999 -29.10 16.08 23.32
C GLN A 999 -29.30 14.80 22.52
N GLY A 1000 -28.85 13.67 23.07
CA GLY A 1000 -29.11 12.35 22.53
C GLY A 1000 -30.56 11.89 22.74
N PHE A 1001 -31.04 11.06 21.82
CA PHE A 1001 -32.32 10.35 21.90
C PHE A 1001 -32.11 8.86 21.68
N SER A 1002 -32.84 8.02 22.42
CA SER A 1002 -32.81 6.56 22.29
C SER A 1002 -33.64 6.06 21.10
N VAL A 1003 -33.42 4.80 20.67
CA VAL A 1003 -34.17 4.19 19.57
C VAL A 1003 -35.67 4.22 19.81
N LEU A 1004 -36.13 3.97 21.05
CA LEU A 1004 -37.56 3.94 21.39
C LEU A 1004 -38.16 5.37 21.47
N GLN A 1005 -37.41 6.36 21.94
CA GLN A 1005 -37.83 7.77 21.90
C GLN A 1005 -38.03 8.27 20.46
N ILE A 1006 -37.13 7.87 19.55
CA ILE A 1006 -37.24 8.20 18.11
C ILE A 1006 -38.43 7.47 17.48
N LEU A 1007 -38.66 6.22 17.87
CA LEU A 1007 -39.81 5.44 17.42
C LEU A 1007 -41.14 6.09 17.83
N GLU A 1008 -41.23 6.59 19.07
CA GLU A 1008 -42.42 7.32 19.53
C GLU A 1008 -42.58 8.69 18.86
N ALA A 1009 -41.49 9.44 18.65
CA ALA A 1009 -41.54 10.70 17.90
C ALA A 1009 -42.00 10.50 16.44
N MET A 1010 -41.57 9.40 15.79
CA MET A 1010 -42.07 9.01 14.48
C MET A 1010 -43.52 8.52 14.54
N ARG A 1011 -43.92 7.69 15.51
CA ARG A 1011 -45.33 7.25 15.72
C ARG A 1011 -46.25 8.46 15.89
N ALA A 1012 -45.82 9.47 16.63
CA ALA A 1012 -46.54 10.72 16.82
C ALA A 1012 -46.65 11.55 15.52
N ALA A 1013 -45.64 11.54 14.65
CA ALA A 1013 -45.63 12.28 13.38
C ALA A 1013 -46.39 11.58 12.24
N THR A 1014 -46.20 10.27 12.07
CA THR A 1014 -46.76 9.49 10.95
C THR A 1014 -48.15 8.91 11.24
N LYS A 1015 -48.50 8.73 12.53
CA LYS A 1015 -49.64 7.95 13.03
C LYS A 1015 -49.61 6.47 12.63
N PHE A 1016 -48.49 5.98 12.09
CA PHE A 1016 -48.30 4.57 11.77
C PHE A 1016 -47.97 3.77 13.04
N ASN A 1017 -48.59 2.61 13.21
CA ASN A 1017 -48.34 1.75 14.36
C ASN A 1017 -47.12 0.86 14.11
N TYR A 1018 -45.92 1.39 14.34
CA TYR A 1018 -44.68 0.62 14.30
C TYR A 1018 -44.68 -0.48 15.38
N THR A 1019 -44.68 -1.74 14.97
CA THR A 1019 -44.24 -2.87 15.80
C THR A 1019 -42.71 -2.93 15.82
N TYR A 1020 -42.13 -3.53 16.86
CA TYR A 1020 -40.70 -3.77 16.91
C TYR A 1020 -40.36 -5.05 17.69
N ASN A 1021 -39.30 -5.72 17.28
CA ASN A 1021 -38.67 -6.81 18.00
C ASN A 1021 -37.31 -6.35 18.49
N ILE A 1022 -36.97 -6.65 19.74
CA ILE A 1022 -35.61 -6.52 20.25
C ILE A 1022 -34.81 -7.77 19.82
N ILE A 1023 -33.62 -7.56 19.30
CA ILE A 1023 -32.65 -8.59 18.91
C ILE A 1023 -31.26 -8.21 19.44
N GLY A 1024 -30.31 -9.15 19.39
CA GLY A 1024 -28.95 -8.94 19.92
C GLY A 1024 -28.23 -7.72 19.34
N ARG A 1025 -27.30 -7.16 20.12
CA ARG A 1025 -26.50 -5.97 19.76
C ARG A 1025 -25.85 -6.10 18.38
N ARG A 1026 -25.93 -5.03 17.58
CA ARG A 1026 -25.19 -4.92 16.32
C ARG A 1026 -23.70 -4.69 16.61
N ARG A 1027 -22.82 -5.50 16.02
CA ARG A 1027 -21.37 -5.33 16.14
C ARG A 1027 -20.96 -3.93 15.64
N GLY A 1028 -20.40 -3.10 16.51
CA GLY A 1028 -19.94 -1.75 16.19
C GLY A 1028 -20.93 -0.62 16.50
N ASP A 1029 -22.11 -0.90 17.07
CA ASP A 1029 -22.96 0.16 17.63
C ASP A 1029 -22.40 0.64 18.99
N VAL A 1030 -22.06 1.93 19.04
CA VAL A 1030 -21.61 2.63 20.27
C VAL A 1030 -22.83 2.86 21.19
N PRO A 1031 -22.72 2.83 22.54
CA PRO A 1031 -23.87 3.02 23.42
C PRO A 1031 -24.55 4.40 23.26
N ASP A 1032 -23.78 5.48 23.38
CA ASP A 1032 -24.25 6.87 23.26
C ASP A 1032 -23.29 7.67 22.37
N LEU A 1033 -23.84 8.36 21.36
CA LEU A 1033 -23.12 9.32 20.54
C LEU A 1033 -23.84 10.68 20.62
N THR A 1034 -23.52 11.44 21.67
CA THR A 1034 -24.03 12.81 21.90
C THR A 1034 -22.91 13.85 21.84
N ALA A 1035 -23.13 14.94 21.10
CA ALA A 1035 -22.11 15.97 20.87
C ALA A 1035 -21.91 16.88 22.09
N ASP A 1036 -20.70 17.37 22.30
CA ASP A 1036 -20.50 18.65 22.98
C ASP A 1036 -20.46 19.75 21.89
N PRO A 1037 -21.50 20.60 21.76
CA PRO A 1037 -21.55 21.66 20.74
C PRO A 1037 -20.86 22.96 21.19
N SER A 1038 -20.31 23.01 22.40
CA SER A 1038 -19.90 24.27 23.06
C SER A 1038 -18.85 25.05 22.28
N LEU A 1039 -17.94 24.36 21.58
CA LEU A 1039 -16.90 25.01 20.77
C LEU A 1039 -17.48 25.65 19.51
N ALA A 1040 -18.36 24.93 18.79
CA ALA A 1040 -19.06 25.45 17.60
C ALA A 1040 -19.99 26.62 17.94
N GLU A 1041 -20.67 26.58 19.10
CA GLU A 1041 -21.46 27.71 19.60
C GLU A 1041 -20.58 28.93 19.89
N LYS A 1042 -19.44 28.73 20.57
CA LYS A 1042 -18.53 29.80 20.98
C LYS A 1042 -17.80 30.48 19.81
N GLU A 1043 -17.29 29.70 18.85
CA GLU A 1043 -16.38 30.22 17.81
C GLU A 1043 -17.05 30.43 16.45
N LEU A 1044 -18.10 29.68 16.10
CA LEU A 1044 -18.88 29.87 14.86
C LEU A 1044 -20.25 30.51 15.09
N GLY A 1045 -20.71 30.66 16.35
CA GLY A 1045 -22.08 31.08 16.65
C GLY A 1045 -23.14 30.02 16.31
N PHE A 1046 -22.73 28.76 16.10
CA PHE A 1046 -23.62 27.68 15.70
C PHE A 1046 -24.58 27.28 16.83
N ARG A 1047 -25.88 27.16 16.53
CA ARG A 1047 -26.89 26.61 17.45
C ARG A 1047 -27.89 25.77 16.67
N ALA A 1048 -28.05 24.51 17.07
CA ALA A 1048 -29.20 23.70 16.67
C ALA A 1048 -30.48 24.28 17.32
N LYS A 1049 -31.53 24.49 16.51
CA LYS A 1049 -32.79 25.13 16.95
C LYS A 1049 -33.99 24.21 16.83
N GLN A 1050 -33.98 23.27 15.88
CA GLN A 1050 -35.11 22.36 15.69
C GLN A 1050 -35.07 21.22 16.70
N ASP A 1051 -36.24 20.75 17.09
CA ASP A 1051 -36.44 19.59 17.95
C ASP A 1051 -36.71 18.29 17.16
N LEU A 1052 -36.68 17.16 17.85
CA LEU A 1052 -36.94 15.85 17.25
C LEU A 1052 -38.34 15.77 16.63
N THR A 1053 -39.34 16.43 17.23
CA THR A 1053 -40.69 16.53 16.69
C THR A 1053 -40.72 17.25 15.33
N THR A 1054 -39.97 18.33 15.17
CA THR A 1054 -39.78 19.01 13.88
C THR A 1054 -39.04 18.14 12.86
N MET A 1055 -37.99 17.42 13.28
CA MET A 1055 -37.28 16.47 12.42
C MET A 1055 -38.20 15.37 11.89
N CYS A 1056 -39.00 14.74 12.75
CA CYS A 1056 -39.96 13.71 12.35
C CYS A 1056 -41.09 14.28 11.47
N ARG A 1057 -41.61 15.48 11.80
CA ARG A 1057 -42.62 16.19 10.99
C ARG A 1057 -42.13 16.46 9.57
N ASP A 1058 -40.97 17.08 9.41
CA ASP A 1058 -40.51 17.54 8.10
C ASP A 1058 -40.02 16.37 7.24
N LEU A 1059 -39.43 15.33 7.84
CA LEU A 1059 -39.17 14.05 7.18
C LEU A 1059 -40.46 13.40 6.65
N TRP A 1060 -41.53 13.37 7.45
CA TRP A 1060 -42.81 12.78 7.03
C TRP A 1060 -43.51 13.61 5.95
N ASN A 1061 -43.45 14.94 6.03
CA ASN A 1061 -43.93 15.87 5.00
C ASN A 1061 -43.14 15.78 3.69
N TRP A 1062 -41.85 15.43 3.73
CA TRP A 1062 -41.09 14.99 2.56
C TRP A 1062 -41.59 13.65 2.03
N GLN A 1063 -41.66 12.62 2.87
CA GLN A 1063 -41.98 11.25 2.45
C GLN A 1063 -43.39 11.10 1.87
N THR A 1064 -44.39 11.78 2.45
CA THR A 1064 -45.79 11.72 1.99
C THR A 1064 -46.01 12.39 0.65
N LYS A 1065 -45.29 13.48 0.34
CA LYS A 1065 -45.32 14.14 -0.97
C LYS A 1065 -44.48 13.41 -2.02
N ASN A 1066 -43.62 12.49 -1.59
CA ASN A 1066 -42.67 11.77 -2.42
C ASN A 1066 -42.65 10.28 -2.02
N PRO A 1067 -43.77 9.55 -2.19
CA PRO A 1067 -43.88 8.17 -1.73
C PRO A 1067 -42.88 7.22 -2.41
N THR A 1068 -42.41 7.59 -3.62
CA THR A 1068 -41.34 6.91 -4.37
C THR A 1068 -40.05 7.74 -4.44
N GLY A 1069 -39.90 8.73 -3.55
CA GLY A 1069 -38.74 9.61 -3.52
C GLY A 1069 -38.68 10.56 -4.73
N TYR A 1070 -37.48 10.73 -5.31
CA TYR A 1070 -37.32 11.44 -6.58
C TYR A 1070 -37.59 10.54 -7.80
N GLY A 1071 -37.56 9.22 -7.62
CA GLY A 1071 -37.52 8.19 -8.67
C GLY A 1071 -38.84 7.86 -9.38
N LEU A 1072 -39.59 8.88 -9.81
CA LEU A 1072 -40.66 8.76 -10.83
C LEU A 1072 -40.73 10.07 -11.63
N ASP A 1073 -40.02 10.13 -12.76
CA ASP A 1073 -40.27 10.93 -13.99
C ASP A 1073 -39.31 10.38 -15.07
#